data_AF-A0A0S8AKX5-F1
#
_entry.id   AF-A0A0S8AKX5-F1
#
_cell.length_a   1.000
_cell.length_b   1.000
_cell.length_c   1.000
_cell.angle_alpha   90.00
_cell.angle_beta   90.00
_cell.angle_gamma   90.00
#
_symmetry.space_group_name_H-M   'P 1'
#
loop_
_entity.id
_entity.type
_entity.pdbx_description
1 polymer ?
#
loop_
_entity_poly.entity_id
_entity_poly.type
_entity_poly.pdbx_seq_one_letter_code
_entity_poly.pdbx_strand_id
1 'polypeptide(L)'
;MKISINGKEITAQDSITILEAAERAEIYIPTLCHVRGKNGGNPCGLCVVEVEGNEIPLRSCDTKIQEGMRITTDSDVLKNLRSERLAILAETHFGDCKAPCNLTCPGQINVQGYIAHVAKGQYEEGLRLVMERNPFPFSVGRVCPRFCETKCRRVLVEEPIAINHLKRFLADWCMANNIDLRIPKDPSTGKKVAVIGGGPSGLTGAYFLTRKGHEVTVFEAAPKLGGMLRYGFPEFKIPKAVLDYEIDTLLQLGINVKTNQKWGVDYTLQDLKDQGFGAILIAIGNPADKPLEIPGGSLPGVMGSSEFLKKITTGEEVDYGKRAVVIGGNNVAVEAARALVRSGVAEVSIIDPRPKDDMPAHERNIKDAENESVRFMELTTPLGISRSDGGLAIEVIRMELGEPDKRGKRNPVEIPGSNTNLQVDTVVHSMGKMATKEGFTGGSLEESLELSPAGNINANPRTFLTNLDGVYAAGDSTSGPRSVIQAVVGGRRAAENIHAEIMGVEKEAGESRFNFSRGKTLDSVNPQTFAGISSKSREKMEQREPQSAVMDFDEVKLGFDENIARREAERCLSCGCTAYDRCDLKRLSIEHDINLNKTGMGEKPLYEKETSHPAITVDLNKCIFCQRCLNSCEYEALELSASGFDEKGRAESITLRFNEKCVSCGKCVDNCSTGALNKKEQIVPMVNEVIERVRTTCPYCGTGCQLELKVKGNTLMEVTANPDQLPNYGDLCVKGRFGHAFISHPDRLTTPLVRRQKGGPLEPVSWNEAIEIVSDNFRSILAEKGPDAFAGLSSARCTTEENYVFQKFFRQRIGTNNIDHCARY
;
A
#
# COMPACT_ATOMS: atom_id res chain seq x y z
N MET A 1 -9.82 48.19 15.32
CA MET A 1 -11.28 48.02 15.32
C MET A 1 -11.65 46.82 16.17
N LYS A 2 -12.76 46.87 16.91
CA LYS A 2 -13.33 45.70 17.61
C LYS A 2 -14.40 45.04 16.75
N ILE A 3 -14.26 43.75 16.54
CA ILE A 3 -15.20 42.91 15.80
C ILE A 3 -15.45 41.62 16.59
N SER A 4 -16.54 40.92 16.28
CA SER A 4 -16.82 39.59 16.83
C SER A 4 -16.84 38.56 15.71
N ILE A 5 -16.09 37.47 15.84
CA ILE A 5 -16.14 36.33 14.92
C ILE A 5 -16.52 35.08 15.72
N ASN A 6 -17.65 34.45 15.40
CA ASN A 6 -18.24 33.33 16.15
C ASN A 6 -18.40 33.63 17.66
N GLY A 7 -18.76 34.88 17.99
CA GLY A 7 -18.88 35.35 19.37
C GLY A 7 -17.56 35.70 20.07
N LYS A 8 -16.40 35.47 19.43
CA LYS A 8 -15.08 35.85 19.95
C LYS A 8 -14.75 37.29 19.56
N GLU A 9 -14.59 38.16 20.57
CA GLU A 9 -14.13 39.54 20.38
C GLU A 9 -12.67 39.58 19.92
N ILE A 10 -12.41 40.30 18.82
CA ILE A 10 -11.10 40.41 18.17
C ILE A 10 -10.79 41.88 17.96
N THR A 11 -9.58 42.27 18.33
CA THR A 11 -9.03 43.59 17.99
C THR A 11 -8.16 43.45 16.76
N ALA A 12 -8.56 44.08 15.65
CA ALA A 12 -7.86 44.01 14.38
C ALA A 12 -7.39 45.39 13.91
N GLN A 13 -6.31 45.40 13.13
CA GLN A 13 -5.76 46.61 12.52
C GLN A 13 -6.73 47.16 11.47
N ASP A 14 -6.78 48.48 11.32
CA ASP A 14 -7.57 49.11 10.26
C ASP A 14 -7.12 48.59 8.88
N SER A 15 -8.04 48.53 7.92
CA SER A 15 -7.83 48.15 6.51
C SER A 15 -7.47 46.69 6.18
N ILE A 16 -7.47 45.74 7.13
CA ILE A 16 -7.34 44.31 6.81
C ILE A 16 -8.70 43.68 6.43
N THR A 17 -8.65 42.55 5.73
CA THR A 17 -9.84 41.78 5.36
C THR A 17 -10.34 40.93 6.53
N ILE A 18 -11.60 40.47 6.47
CA ILE A 18 -12.15 39.53 7.46
C ILE A 18 -11.30 38.25 7.51
N LEU A 19 -10.82 37.75 6.36
CA LEU A 19 -9.99 36.54 6.30
C LEU A 19 -8.66 36.74 7.04
N GLU A 20 -7.96 37.86 6.79
CA GLU A 20 -6.70 38.18 7.50
C GLU A 20 -6.91 38.37 9.00
N ALA A 21 -8.05 38.95 9.41
CA ALA A 21 -8.41 39.07 10.82
C ALA A 21 -8.67 37.70 11.46
N ALA A 22 -9.38 36.82 10.76
CA ALA A 22 -9.65 35.45 11.21
C ALA A 22 -8.37 34.62 11.33
N GLU A 23 -7.48 34.66 10.33
CA GLU A 23 -6.18 33.96 10.36
C GLU A 23 -5.32 34.38 11.57
N ARG A 24 -5.22 35.69 11.84
CA ARG A 24 -4.49 36.22 13.01
C ARG A 24 -5.12 35.82 14.35
N ALA A 25 -6.42 35.54 14.35
CA ALA A 25 -7.16 35.10 15.53
C ALA A 25 -7.26 33.57 15.65
N GLU A 26 -6.57 32.84 14.77
CA GLU A 26 -6.58 31.37 14.64
C GLU A 26 -7.98 30.81 14.37
N ILE A 27 -8.80 31.56 13.64
CA ILE A 27 -10.14 31.14 13.19
C ILE A 27 -10.04 30.69 11.74
N TYR A 28 -10.40 29.42 11.51
CA TYR A 28 -10.34 28.81 10.20
C TYR A 28 -11.52 29.24 9.30
N ILE A 29 -11.20 29.70 8.10
CA ILE A 29 -12.14 29.94 7.00
C ILE A 29 -11.60 29.22 5.76
N PRO A 30 -12.38 28.35 5.09
CA PRO A 30 -11.89 27.53 3.99
C PRO A 30 -11.62 28.36 2.72
N THR A 31 -10.46 28.14 2.10
CA THR A 31 -10.07 28.79 0.83
C THR A 31 -9.34 27.82 -0.10
N LEU A 32 -9.43 28.06 -1.42
CA LEU A 32 -8.64 27.36 -2.44
C LEU A 32 -7.71 28.29 -3.24
N CYS A 33 -8.00 29.60 -3.27
CA CYS A 33 -7.28 30.58 -4.11
C CYS A 33 -6.38 31.53 -3.32
N HIS A 34 -6.48 31.54 -1.98
CA HIS A 34 -5.86 32.57 -1.16
C HIS A 34 -4.33 32.43 -1.15
N VAL A 35 -3.66 33.58 -1.28
CA VAL A 35 -2.23 33.78 -1.04
C VAL A 35 -2.11 35.04 -0.20
N ARG A 36 -1.37 34.96 0.91
CA ARG A 36 -1.25 36.07 1.86
C ARG A 36 -0.80 37.35 1.15
N GLY A 37 -1.55 38.45 1.36
CA GLY A 37 -1.26 39.76 0.78
C GLY A 37 -1.58 39.91 -0.72
N LYS A 38 -2.17 38.90 -1.36
CA LYS A 38 -2.54 38.94 -2.79
C LYS A 38 -4.00 38.53 -3.00
N ASN A 39 -4.74 39.40 -3.68
CA ASN A 39 -6.12 39.12 -4.09
C ASN A 39 -6.12 38.63 -5.53
N GLY A 40 -6.75 37.48 -5.78
CA GLY A 40 -6.90 36.93 -7.13
C GLY A 40 -8.08 37.56 -7.86
N GLY A 41 -7.97 37.70 -9.18
CA GLY A 41 -9.05 38.20 -10.04
C GLY A 41 -10.24 37.22 -10.17
N ASN A 42 -10.02 35.93 -9.87
CA ASN A 42 -11.06 34.91 -9.86
C ASN A 42 -11.18 34.24 -8.47
N PRO A 43 -12.10 34.68 -7.59
CA PRO A 43 -12.24 34.11 -6.26
C PRO A 43 -12.83 32.70 -6.30
N CYS A 44 -12.31 31.79 -5.46
CA CYS A 44 -12.82 30.42 -5.40
C CYS A 44 -14.26 30.30 -4.87
N GLY A 45 -14.72 31.30 -4.09
CA GLY A 45 -16.08 31.34 -3.53
C GLY A 45 -16.29 30.57 -2.23
N LEU A 46 -15.26 29.97 -1.63
CA LEU A 46 -15.41 29.18 -0.39
C LEU A 46 -15.33 30.00 0.90
N CYS A 47 -14.64 31.14 0.84
CA CYS A 47 -14.37 32.00 1.98
C CYS A 47 -15.60 32.82 2.45
N VAL A 48 -16.81 32.38 2.10
CA VAL A 48 -18.05 33.06 2.44
C VAL A 48 -18.29 33.01 3.96
N VAL A 49 -18.79 34.12 4.49
CA VAL A 49 -19.13 34.34 5.90
C VAL A 49 -20.43 35.13 6.00
N GLU A 50 -21.20 34.90 7.05
CA GLU A 50 -22.37 35.71 7.37
C GLU A 50 -21.92 36.91 8.19
N VAL A 51 -22.39 38.10 7.82
CA VAL A 51 -22.11 39.35 8.56
C VAL A 51 -23.45 39.95 8.95
N GLU A 52 -23.64 40.21 10.23
CA GLU A 52 -24.91 40.78 10.73
C GLU A 52 -25.27 42.06 9.98
N GLY A 53 -26.54 42.16 9.56
CA GLY A 53 -27.04 43.26 8.75
C GLY A 53 -26.85 43.09 7.23
N ASN A 54 -26.20 42.03 6.77
CA ASN A 54 -26.14 41.67 5.35
C ASN A 54 -27.09 40.52 5.05
N GLU A 55 -27.91 40.67 4.01
CA GLU A 55 -28.88 39.63 3.59
C GLU A 55 -28.20 38.43 2.92
N ILE A 56 -27.03 38.62 2.33
CA ILE A 56 -26.29 37.61 1.57
C ILE A 56 -24.90 37.42 2.20
N PRO A 57 -24.40 36.18 2.33
CA PRO A 57 -23.03 35.92 2.77
C PRO A 57 -21.98 36.65 1.93
N LEU A 58 -21.01 37.25 2.61
CA LEU A 58 -19.94 38.03 2.01
C LEU A 58 -18.65 37.23 1.90
N ARG A 59 -17.77 37.60 0.96
CA ARG A 59 -16.44 36.98 0.83
C ARG A 59 -15.47 37.58 1.84
N SER A 60 -15.04 36.78 2.81
CA SER A 60 -14.10 37.24 3.83
C SER A 60 -12.75 37.71 3.27
N CYS A 61 -12.30 37.20 2.12
CA CYS A 61 -11.03 37.59 1.50
C CYS A 61 -11.04 38.97 0.81
N ASP A 62 -12.22 39.57 0.65
CA ASP A 62 -12.43 40.81 -0.11
C ASP A 62 -13.08 41.89 0.79
N THR A 63 -13.92 41.46 1.72
CA THR A 63 -14.58 42.35 2.69
C THR A 63 -13.59 42.86 3.73
N LYS A 64 -13.42 44.18 3.78
CA LYS A 64 -12.66 44.88 4.82
C LYS A 64 -13.43 44.90 6.14
N ILE A 65 -12.71 44.77 7.24
CA ILE A 65 -13.32 44.87 8.57
C ILE A 65 -13.84 46.29 8.82
N GLN A 66 -14.93 46.39 9.58
CA GLN A 66 -15.48 47.64 10.10
C GLN A 66 -15.76 47.50 11.59
N GLU A 67 -15.68 48.60 12.34
CA GLU A 67 -15.96 48.61 13.77
C GLU A 67 -17.36 48.03 14.07
N GLY A 68 -17.44 47.12 15.04
CA GLY A 68 -18.68 46.50 15.48
C GLY A 68 -19.21 45.38 14.59
N MET A 69 -18.50 44.96 13.53
CA MET A 69 -18.89 43.82 12.71
C MET A 69 -19.05 42.55 13.56
N ARG A 70 -20.16 41.83 13.37
CA ARG A 70 -20.42 40.51 13.94
C ARG A 70 -20.51 39.49 12.81
N ILE A 71 -19.63 38.50 12.86
CA ILE A 71 -19.34 37.58 11.75
C ILE A 71 -19.53 36.15 12.22
N THR A 72 -20.24 35.34 11.43
CA THR A 72 -20.37 33.90 11.61
C THR A 72 -19.64 33.19 10.48
N THR A 73 -18.76 32.24 10.81
CA THR A 73 -17.98 31.48 9.82
C THR A 73 -18.43 30.03 9.65
N ASP A 74 -19.31 29.55 10.54
CA ASP A 74 -19.85 28.20 10.52
C ASP A 74 -21.36 28.21 10.80
N SER A 75 -22.15 27.87 9.78
CA SER A 75 -23.61 27.72 9.84
C SER A 75 -24.07 26.77 8.73
N ASP A 76 -25.30 26.28 8.81
CA ASP A 76 -25.85 25.38 7.79
C ASP A 76 -25.96 26.06 6.42
N VAL A 77 -26.23 27.37 6.39
CA VAL A 77 -26.25 28.17 5.15
C VAL A 77 -24.86 28.18 4.51
N LEU A 78 -23.82 28.47 5.30
CA LEU A 78 -22.44 28.51 4.81
C LEU A 78 -21.95 27.12 4.38
N LYS A 79 -22.33 26.06 5.12
CA LYS A 79 -22.02 24.68 4.74
C LYS A 79 -22.63 24.33 3.38
N ASN A 80 -23.91 24.65 3.17
CA ASN A 80 -24.59 24.39 1.90
C ASN A 80 -23.93 25.15 0.73
N LEU A 81 -23.66 26.45 0.89
CA LEU A 81 -23.01 27.25 -0.15
C LEU A 81 -21.61 26.73 -0.50
N ARG A 82 -20.82 26.35 0.51
CA ARG A 82 -19.49 25.74 0.30
C ARG A 82 -19.62 24.40 -0.41
N SER A 83 -20.58 23.57 -0.01
CA SER A 83 -20.80 22.26 -0.61
C SER A 83 -21.23 22.37 -2.08
N GLU A 84 -22.16 23.26 -2.41
CA GLU A 84 -22.57 23.55 -3.78
C GLU A 84 -21.40 24.04 -4.63
N ARG A 85 -20.60 24.98 -4.10
CA ARG A 85 -19.44 25.50 -4.83
C ARG A 85 -18.39 24.42 -5.07
N LEU A 86 -18.09 23.59 -4.08
CA LEU A 86 -17.16 22.46 -4.24
C LEU A 86 -17.68 21.43 -5.24
N ALA A 87 -18.98 21.15 -5.25
CA ALA A 87 -19.59 20.25 -6.24
C ALA A 87 -19.42 20.79 -7.67
N ILE A 88 -19.61 22.09 -7.89
CA ILE A 88 -19.39 22.76 -9.18
C ILE A 88 -17.92 22.65 -9.61
N LEU A 89 -16.98 22.91 -8.70
CA LEU A 89 -15.53 22.82 -8.99
C LEU A 89 -15.08 21.37 -9.28
N ALA A 90 -15.75 20.38 -8.68
CA ALA A 90 -15.47 18.97 -8.88
C ALA A 90 -15.90 18.47 -10.28
N GLU A 91 -16.88 19.11 -10.94
CA GLU A 91 -17.43 18.65 -12.22
C GLU A 91 -16.38 18.62 -13.35
N THR A 92 -15.42 19.57 -13.37
CA THR A 92 -14.38 19.63 -14.42
C THR A 92 -13.08 18.96 -14.03
N HIS A 93 -12.96 18.51 -12.77
CA HIS A 93 -11.75 17.87 -12.30
C HIS A 93 -11.66 16.42 -12.81
N PHE A 94 -10.67 16.13 -13.65
CA PHE A 94 -10.44 14.83 -14.28
C PHE A 94 -9.12 14.21 -13.82
N GLY A 95 -9.19 13.01 -13.22
CA GLY A 95 -8.02 12.25 -12.78
C GLY A 95 -8.37 11.19 -11.75
N ASP A 96 -7.46 10.25 -11.50
CA ASP A 96 -7.60 9.29 -10.41
C ASP A 96 -6.89 9.84 -9.16
N CYS A 97 -7.61 10.02 -8.05
CA CYS A 97 -6.97 10.38 -6.77
C CYS A 97 -6.07 9.24 -6.28
N LYS A 98 -6.66 8.06 -6.07
CA LYS A 98 -5.99 6.79 -5.83
C LYS A 98 -6.02 5.95 -7.10
N ALA A 99 -4.93 5.25 -7.37
CA ALA A 99 -4.86 4.37 -8.53
C ALA A 99 -5.89 3.22 -8.44
N PRO A 100 -6.51 2.78 -9.55
CA PRO A 100 -7.48 1.68 -9.54
C PRO A 100 -6.93 0.37 -8.96
N CYS A 101 -5.64 0.08 -9.14
CA CYS A 101 -4.97 -1.08 -8.56
C CYS A 101 -4.89 -1.04 -7.02
N ASN A 102 -4.78 0.16 -6.43
CA ASN A 102 -4.88 0.36 -4.98
C ASN A 102 -6.31 0.12 -4.49
N LEU A 103 -7.31 0.71 -5.17
CA LEU A 103 -8.73 0.57 -4.81
C LEU A 103 -9.27 -0.86 -4.93
N THR A 104 -8.74 -1.64 -5.88
CA THR A 104 -9.20 -3.01 -6.13
C THR A 104 -8.51 -4.04 -5.22
N CYS A 105 -7.34 -3.70 -4.67
CA CYS A 105 -6.65 -4.56 -3.71
C CYS A 105 -7.44 -4.59 -2.39
N PRO A 106 -7.86 -5.76 -1.85
CA PRO A 106 -8.50 -5.81 -0.53
C PRO A 106 -7.63 -5.21 0.57
N GLY A 107 -6.30 -5.38 0.45
CA GLY A 107 -5.30 -4.78 1.34
C GLY A 107 -5.18 -3.27 1.22
N GLN A 108 -5.66 -2.67 0.12
CA GLN A 108 -5.45 -1.28 -0.26
C GLN A 108 -3.98 -0.85 -0.17
N ILE A 109 -3.08 -1.75 -0.60
CA ILE A 109 -1.62 -1.54 -0.62
C ILE A 109 -1.29 -0.45 -1.64
N ASN A 110 -0.30 0.42 -1.37
CA ASN A 110 0.15 1.43 -2.34
C ASN A 110 0.90 0.80 -3.51
N VAL A 111 0.14 0.23 -4.45
CA VAL A 111 0.65 -0.46 -5.63
C VAL A 111 1.52 0.43 -6.50
N GLN A 112 1.04 1.64 -6.79
CA GLN A 112 1.81 2.58 -7.60
C GLN A 112 3.13 2.96 -6.93
N GLY A 113 3.11 3.16 -5.61
CA GLY A 113 4.31 3.54 -4.87
C GLY A 113 5.40 2.48 -4.88
N TYR A 114 5.09 1.22 -4.56
CA TYR A 114 6.16 0.21 -4.53
C TYR A 114 6.67 -0.14 -5.94
N ILE A 115 5.84 0.00 -6.98
CA ILE A 115 6.29 -0.16 -8.37
C ILE A 115 7.25 0.98 -8.75
N ALA A 116 6.95 2.22 -8.34
CA ALA A 116 7.86 3.34 -8.54
C ALA A 116 9.21 3.16 -7.81
N HIS A 117 9.20 2.55 -6.61
CA HIS A 117 10.44 2.15 -5.92
C HIS A 117 11.21 1.08 -6.69
N VAL A 118 10.55 0.07 -7.29
CA VAL A 118 11.23 -0.92 -8.14
C VAL A 118 11.91 -0.23 -9.34
N ALA A 119 11.20 0.67 -10.04
CA ALA A 119 11.78 1.39 -11.18
C ALA A 119 13.03 2.21 -10.80
N LYS A 120 13.04 2.77 -9.58
CA LYS A 120 14.15 3.55 -9.00
C LYS A 120 15.27 2.71 -8.39
N GLY A 121 15.14 1.39 -8.28
CA GLY A 121 16.13 0.55 -7.58
C GLY A 121 16.08 0.65 -6.05
N GLN A 122 14.98 1.14 -5.48
CA GLN A 122 14.81 1.38 -4.04
C GLN A 122 14.05 0.23 -3.38
N TYR A 123 14.59 -0.99 -3.43
CA TYR A 123 13.83 -2.21 -3.13
C TYR A 123 13.43 -2.37 -1.66
N GLU A 124 14.34 -2.04 -0.74
CA GLU A 124 14.06 -2.07 0.70
C GLU A 124 12.84 -1.19 1.05
N GLU A 125 12.80 0.01 0.49
CA GLU A 125 11.74 0.99 0.68
C GLU A 125 10.42 0.52 0.06
N GLY A 126 10.50 -0.08 -1.14
CA GLY A 126 9.37 -0.72 -1.79
C GLY A 126 8.76 -1.83 -0.92
N LEU A 127 9.59 -2.67 -0.26
CA LEU A 127 9.11 -3.73 0.61
C LEU A 127 8.51 -3.17 1.90
N ARG A 128 9.17 -2.18 2.55
CA ARG A 128 8.62 -1.51 3.74
C ARG A 128 7.27 -0.88 3.46
N LEU A 129 7.10 -0.26 2.28
CA LEU A 129 5.83 0.29 1.82
C LEU A 129 4.73 -0.78 1.69
N VAL A 130 5.06 -1.98 1.20
CA VAL A 130 4.10 -3.09 1.17
C VAL A 130 3.71 -3.53 2.59
N MET A 131 4.68 -3.62 3.49
CA MET A 131 4.51 -4.10 4.88
C MET A 131 3.74 -3.14 5.80
N GLU A 132 3.49 -1.90 5.39
CA GLU A 132 2.56 -1.01 6.09
C GLU A 132 1.14 -1.57 6.15
N ARG A 133 0.75 -2.37 5.15
CA ARG A 133 -0.60 -2.94 5.04
C ARG A 133 -0.63 -4.45 4.91
N ASN A 134 0.48 -5.06 4.49
CA ASN A 134 0.60 -6.49 4.29
C ASN A 134 1.91 -7.03 4.88
N PRO A 135 1.90 -7.57 6.12
CA PRO A 135 3.07 -8.19 6.73
C PRO A 135 3.44 -9.54 6.11
N PHE A 136 2.66 -10.05 5.15
CA PHE A 136 2.95 -11.28 4.42
C PHE A 136 3.29 -11.04 2.93
N PRO A 137 4.26 -10.19 2.55
CA PRO A 137 4.56 -9.90 1.15
C PRO A 137 5.13 -11.11 0.39
N PHE A 138 5.87 -12.00 1.04
CA PHE A 138 6.52 -13.18 0.45
C PHE A 138 5.48 -14.23 0.07
N SER A 139 4.62 -14.59 1.03
CA SER A 139 3.56 -15.58 0.82
C SER A 139 2.47 -15.03 -0.10
N VAL A 140 1.99 -13.80 0.14
CA VAL A 140 0.97 -13.18 -0.72
C VAL A 140 1.52 -12.95 -2.14
N GLY A 141 2.82 -12.71 -2.32
CA GLY A 141 3.48 -12.65 -3.62
C GLY A 141 3.36 -13.95 -4.43
N ARG A 142 3.17 -15.10 -3.77
CA ARG A 142 3.06 -16.42 -4.41
C ARG A 142 1.62 -16.83 -4.69
N VAL A 143 0.69 -16.55 -3.77
CA VAL A 143 -0.68 -17.10 -3.84
C VAL A 143 -1.79 -16.08 -4.09
N CYS A 144 -1.49 -14.78 -4.22
CA CYS A 144 -2.52 -13.76 -4.40
C CYS A 144 -3.36 -13.98 -5.68
N PRO A 145 -4.70 -13.84 -5.61
CA PRO A 145 -5.59 -13.81 -6.78
C PRO A 145 -5.27 -12.73 -7.82
N ARG A 146 -4.48 -11.70 -7.46
CA ARG A 146 -4.10 -10.54 -8.28
C ARG A 146 -5.26 -9.57 -8.57
N PHE A 147 -6.07 -9.28 -7.54
CA PHE A 147 -7.16 -8.28 -7.61
C PHE A 147 -6.72 -6.93 -8.19
N CYS A 148 -5.51 -6.49 -7.87
CA CYS A 148 -4.95 -5.23 -8.35
C CYS A 148 -4.70 -5.19 -9.87
N GLU A 149 -4.55 -6.34 -10.53
CA GLU A 149 -4.30 -6.45 -11.97
C GLU A 149 -5.59 -6.37 -12.80
N THR A 150 -6.75 -6.74 -12.22
CA THR A 150 -8.04 -6.83 -12.95
C THR A 150 -8.59 -5.49 -13.41
N LYS A 151 -8.20 -4.39 -12.74
CA LYS A 151 -8.57 -3.01 -13.11
C LYS A 151 -7.36 -2.16 -13.48
N CYS A 152 -6.23 -2.77 -13.81
CA CYS A 152 -5.06 -2.03 -14.27
C CYS A 152 -5.40 -1.27 -15.57
N ARG A 153 -5.17 0.05 -15.62
CA ARG A 153 -5.47 0.85 -16.83
C ARG A 153 -4.58 0.51 -18.02
N ARG A 154 -3.47 -0.19 -17.81
CA ARG A 154 -2.62 -0.70 -18.89
C ARG A 154 -3.39 -1.67 -19.81
N VAL A 155 -4.47 -2.30 -19.33
CA VAL A 155 -5.38 -3.13 -20.14
C VAL A 155 -6.01 -2.36 -21.31
N LEU A 156 -6.15 -1.04 -21.19
CA LEU A 156 -6.70 -0.18 -22.25
C LEU A 156 -5.66 0.22 -23.31
N VAL A 157 -4.40 -0.18 -23.10
CA VAL A 157 -3.30 -0.02 -24.06
C VAL A 157 -2.88 -1.40 -24.57
N GLU A 158 -2.78 -2.38 -23.67
CA GLU A 158 -2.21 -3.72 -23.89
C GLU A 158 -2.49 -4.67 -22.70
N GLU A 159 -1.48 -5.37 -22.17
CA GLU A 159 -1.57 -6.23 -20.98
C GLU A 159 -1.36 -5.47 -19.65
N PRO A 160 -1.98 -5.93 -18.54
CA PRO A 160 -1.80 -5.32 -17.22
C PRO A 160 -0.34 -5.45 -16.74
N ILE A 161 0.03 -4.58 -15.80
CA ILE A 161 1.31 -4.72 -15.09
C ILE A 161 1.31 -6.01 -14.27
N ALA A 162 2.45 -6.70 -14.20
CA ALA A 162 2.71 -7.85 -13.34
C ALA A 162 2.91 -7.42 -11.88
N ILE A 163 1.92 -6.72 -11.34
CA ILE A 163 1.90 -6.11 -10.02
C ILE A 163 2.27 -7.11 -8.93
N ASN A 164 1.69 -8.31 -8.98
CA ASN A 164 1.97 -9.32 -7.96
C ASN A 164 3.41 -9.87 -8.05
N HIS A 165 3.96 -9.95 -9.25
CA HIS A 165 5.34 -10.41 -9.48
C HIS A 165 6.36 -9.37 -9.01
N LEU A 166 6.11 -8.08 -9.25
CA LEU A 166 6.94 -6.98 -8.72
C LEU A 166 6.95 -6.97 -7.19
N LYS A 167 5.81 -7.24 -6.55
CA LYS A 167 5.75 -7.39 -5.08
C LYS A 167 6.56 -8.60 -4.60
N ARG A 168 6.48 -9.73 -5.30
CA ARG A 168 7.28 -10.92 -4.97
C ARG A 168 8.78 -10.62 -5.12
N PHE A 169 9.17 -9.97 -6.22
CA PHE A 169 10.56 -9.55 -6.46
C PHE A 169 11.12 -8.72 -5.30
N LEU A 170 10.39 -7.71 -4.82
CA LEU A 170 10.82 -6.90 -3.68
C LEU A 170 11.10 -7.75 -2.43
N ALA A 171 10.21 -8.70 -2.15
CA ALA A 171 10.34 -9.61 -1.01
C ALA A 171 11.56 -10.53 -1.18
N ASP A 172 11.62 -11.26 -2.29
CA ASP A 172 12.68 -12.23 -2.58
C ASP A 172 14.07 -11.54 -2.65
N TRP A 173 14.16 -10.33 -3.22
CA TRP A 173 15.40 -9.54 -3.26
C TRP A 173 15.89 -9.16 -1.86
N CYS A 174 14.99 -8.71 -0.97
CA CYS A 174 15.38 -8.35 0.39
C CYS A 174 15.87 -9.56 1.20
N MET A 175 15.23 -10.73 1.01
CA MET A 175 15.69 -11.98 1.63
C MET A 175 17.06 -12.40 1.08
N ALA A 176 17.26 -12.37 -0.23
CA ALA A 176 18.54 -12.73 -0.85
C ALA A 176 19.71 -11.81 -0.42
N ASN A 177 19.41 -10.55 -0.11
CA ASN A 177 20.41 -9.56 0.34
C ASN A 177 20.47 -9.41 1.87
N ASN A 178 19.78 -10.25 2.64
CA ASN A 178 19.75 -10.22 4.11
C ASN A 178 19.42 -8.83 4.69
N ILE A 179 18.43 -8.17 4.10
CA ILE A 179 18.04 -6.81 4.50
C ILE A 179 17.26 -6.84 5.81
N ASP A 180 17.80 -6.18 6.83
CA ASP A 180 17.08 -5.84 8.06
C ASP A 180 16.17 -4.64 7.79
N LEU A 181 14.86 -4.89 7.75
CA LEU A 181 13.86 -3.86 7.45
C LEU A 181 13.67 -2.86 8.59
N ARG A 182 14.18 -3.10 9.81
CA ARG A 182 14.06 -2.21 10.97
C ARG A 182 12.66 -1.64 11.14
N ILE A 183 11.68 -2.53 11.23
CA ILE A 183 10.26 -2.14 11.27
C ILE A 183 10.00 -1.31 12.54
N PRO A 184 9.42 -0.10 12.42
CA PRO A 184 9.24 0.79 13.57
C PRO A 184 8.15 0.30 14.52
N LYS A 185 8.40 0.53 15.82
CA LYS A 185 7.55 0.18 16.95
C LYS A 185 7.40 1.38 17.89
N ASP A 186 6.17 1.67 18.27
CA ASP A 186 5.80 2.71 19.23
C ASP A 186 6.26 2.33 20.66
N PRO A 187 6.42 3.30 21.57
CA PRO A 187 6.71 3.03 22.98
C PRO A 187 5.73 2.06 23.64
N SER A 188 6.20 1.33 24.65
CA SER A 188 5.36 0.34 25.37
C SER A 188 4.09 0.98 25.94
N THR A 189 2.95 0.33 25.72
CA THR A 189 1.65 0.73 26.29
C THR A 189 1.43 0.14 27.69
N GLY A 190 2.21 -0.86 28.08
CA GLY A 190 2.00 -1.65 29.29
C GLY A 190 0.78 -2.59 29.24
N LYS A 191 0.14 -2.75 28.06
CA LYS A 191 -1.07 -3.57 27.88
C LYS A 191 -0.72 -4.91 27.21
N LYS A 192 -1.41 -5.96 27.63
CA LYS A 192 -1.23 -7.33 27.13
C LYS A 192 -2.38 -7.75 26.21
N VAL A 193 -2.07 -8.39 25.09
CA VAL A 193 -3.06 -8.97 24.17
C VAL A 193 -2.72 -10.43 23.85
N ALA A 194 -3.70 -11.32 23.96
CA ALA A 194 -3.57 -12.71 23.54
C ALA A 194 -4.10 -12.88 22.12
N VAL A 195 -3.40 -13.66 21.30
CA VAL A 195 -3.83 -14.03 19.95
C VAL A 195 -3.88 -15.55 19.86
N ILE A 196 -5.05 -16.11 19.57
CA ILE A 196 -5.26 -17.55 19.43
C ILE A 196 -5.19 -17.90 17.94
N GLY A 197 -4.17 -18.64 17.53
CA GLY A 197 -3.88 -19.03 16.15
C GLY A 197 -2.74 -18.21 15.53
N GLY A 198 -1.69 -18.91 15.11
CA GLY A 198 -0.48 -18.39 14.47
C GLY A 198 -0.55 -18.37 12.94
N GLY A 199 -1.73 -18.24 12.36
CA GLY A 199 -1.93 -18.08 10.91
C GLY A 199 -1.83 -16.63 10.43
N PRO A 200 -2.09 -16.35 9.14
CA PRO A 200 -1.95 -15.00 8.57
C PRO A 200 -2.73 -13.91 9.29
N SER A 201 -3.99 -14.19 9.69
CA SER A 201 -4.83 -13.24 10.43
C SER A 201 -4.25 -12.96 11.83
N GLY A 202 -3.90 -13.99 12.58
CA GLY A 202 -3.39 -13.87 13.95
C GLY A 202 -2.02 -13.19 13.99
N LEU A 203 -1.07 -13.63 13.16
CA LEU A 203 0.24 -13.00 13.06
C LEU A 203 0.16 -11.56 12.53
N THR A 204 -0.78 -11.25 11.63
CA THR A 204 -1.01 -9.85 11.23
C THR A 204 -1.53 -9.03 12.41
N GLY A 205 -2.49 -9.55 13.17
CA GLY A 205 -2.99 -8.89 14.38
C GLY A 205 -1.87 -8.64 15.38
N ALA A 206 -1.05 -9.65 15.64
CA ALA A 206 0.10 -9.56 16.53
C ALA A 206 1.15 -8.54 16.05
N TYR A 207 1.45 -8.53 14.75
CA TYR A 207 2.35 -7.56 14.13
C TYR A 207 1.90 -6.12 14.38
N PHE A 208 0.64 -5.79 14.05
CA PHE A 208 0.14 -4.41 14.19
C PHE A 208 -0.02 -4.00 15.67
N LEU A 209 -0.48 -4.89 16.54
CA LEU A 209 -0.57 -4.60 17.98
C LEU A 209 0.80 -4.39 18.62
N THR A 210 1.79 -5.21 18.26
CA THR A 210 3.16 -5.08 18.76
C THR A 210 3.80 -3.78 18.26
N ARG A 211 3.56 -3.39 17.00
CA ARG A 211 4.00 -2.10 16.46
C ARG A 211 3.39 -0.91 17.20
N LYS A 212 2.18 -1.04 17.74
CA LYS A 212 1.53 -0.05 18.59
C LYS A 212 1.98 -0.08 20.06
N GLY A 213 3.02 -0.86 20.39
CA GLY A 213 3.62 -0.90 21.72
C GLY A 213 3.00 -1.90 22.70
N HIS A 214 2.02 -2.71 22.28
CA HIS A 214 1.42 -3.73 23.14
C HIS A 214 2.33 -4.96 23.31
N GLU A 215 2.23 -5.62 24.47
CA GLU A 215 2.83 -6.94 24.69
C GLU A 215 1.89 -8.01 24.15
N VAL A 216 2.28 -8.71 23.09
CA VAL A 216 1.43 -9.70 22.42
C VAL A 216 1.98 -11.11 22.61
N THR A 217 1.09 -12.05 22.97
CA THR A 217 1.40 -13.48 22.98
C THR A 217 0.50 -14.24 22.00
N VAL A 218 1.10 -14.95 21.06
CA VAL A 218 0.44 -15.84 20.10
C VAL A 218 0.45 -17.26 20.65
N PHE A 219 -0.72 -17.87 20.75
CA PHE A 219 -0.91 -19.27 21.13
C PHE A 219 -1.27 -20.07 19.89
N GLU A 220 -0.45 -21.05 19.53
CA GLU A 220 -0.61 -21.87 18.33
C GLU A 220 -0.76 -23.35 18.71
N ALA A 221 -1.78 -24.02 18.16
CA ALA A 221 -2.06 -25.42 18.44
C ALA A 221 -1.03 -26.35 17.77
N ALA A 222 -0.51 -25.97 16.62
CA ALA A 222 0.47 -26.74 15.87
C ALA A 222 1.92 -26.51 16.39
N PRO A 223 2.88 -27.36 15.99
CA PRO A 223 4.28 -27.20 16.38
C PRO A 223 4.99 -26.00 15.75
N LYS A 224 4.48 -25.47 14.63
CA LYS A 224 5.06 -24.31 13.93
C LYS A 224 3.98 -23.31 13.50
N LEU A 225 4.35 -22.04 13.47
CA LEU A 225 3.50 -20.94 13.01
C LEU A 225 3.29 -20.96 11.49
N GLY A 226 2.29 -20.21 11.01
CA GLY A 226 2.01 -19.99 9.58
C GLY A 226 0.62 -20.49 9.17
N GLY A 227 -0.06 -21.27 10.01
CA GLY A 227 -1.41 -21.77 9.75
C GLY A 227 -1.52 -22.42 8.36
N MET A 228 -2.53 -22.04 7.58
CA MET A 228 -2.72 -22.58 6.22
C MET A 228 -1.58 -22.25 5.23
N LEU A 229 -0.77 -21.22 5.45
CA LEU A 229 0.43 -21.00 4.62
C LEU A 229 1.43 -22.15 4.79
N ARG A 230 1.55 -22.67 6.01
CA ARG A 230 2.41 -23.82 6.29
C ARG A 230 1.73 -25.13 5.93
N TYR A 231 0.54 -25.35 6.46
CA TYR A 231 -0.11 -26.67 6.46
C TYR A 231 -1.10 -26.90 5.31
N GLY A 232 -1.41 -25.86 4.53
CA GLY A 232 -2.39 -25.92 3.44
C GLY A 232 -1.80 -25.65 2.04
N PHE A 233 -0.58 -25.11 1.95
CA PHE A 233 0.11 -24.93 0.67
C PHE A 233 1.32 -25.86 0.58
N PRO A 234 1.45 -26.67 -0.48
CA PRO A 234 2.68 -27.44 -0.73
C PRO A 234 3.92 -26.56 -0.96
N GLU A 235 5.12 -27.13 -0.78
CA GLU A 235 6.41 -26.46 -0.99
C GLU A 235 6.54 -25.82 -2.39
N PHE A 236 6.02 -26.49 -3.42
CA PHE A 236 6.09 -26.00 -4.81
C PHE A 236 5.34 -24.67 -5.04
N LYS A 237 4.47 -24.28 -4.09
CA LYS A 237 3.76 -22.99 -4.05
C LYS A 237 4.36 -22.02 -3.05
N ILE A 238 4.58 -22.47 -1.82
CA ILE A 238 5.15 -21.66 -0.75
C ILE A 238 6.26 -22.49 -0.09
N PRO A 239 7.52 -22.23 -0.46
CA PRO A 239 8.66 -22.86 0.19
C PRO A 239 8.65 -22.58 1.70
N LYS A 240 8.85 -23.59 2.53
CA LYS A 240 8.79 -23.44 4.00
C LYS A 240 9.92 -22.56 4.52
N ALA A 241 11.10 -22.60 3.90
CA ALA A 241 12.20 -21.71 4.23
C ALA A 241 11.83 -20.23 4.02
N VAL A 242 11.10 -19.91 2.95
CA VAL A 242 10.62 -18.54 2.67
C VAL A 242 9.58 -18.12 3.71
N LEU A 243 8.67 -19.03 4.07
CA LEU A 243 7.66 -18.77 5.10
C LEU A 243 8.30 -18.59 6.49
N ASP A 244 9.31 -19.40 6.82
CA ASP A 244 10.08 -19.29 8.07
C ASP A 244 10.75 -17.91 8.14
N TYR A 245 11.45 -17.49 7.08
CA TYR A 245 12.04 -16.14 6.99
C TYR A 245 11.01 -15.02 7.16
N GLU A 246 9.86 -15.13 6.48
CA GLU A 246 8.77 -14.15 6.58
C GLU A 246 8.22 -14.06 8.00
N ILE A 247 8.00 -15.19 8.68
CA ILE A 247 7.50 -15.23 10.06
C ILE A 247 8.56 -14.69 11.03
N ASP A 248 9.82 -15.10 10.89
CA ASP A 248 10.91 -14.67 11.75
C ASP A 248 11.11 -13.15 11.67
N THR A 249 10.95 -12.56 10.48
CA THR A 249 10.94 -11.11 10.28
C THR A 249 9.85 -10.42 11.15
N LEU A 250 8.68 -11.05 11.31
CA LEU A 250 7.62 -10.52 12.18
C LEU A 250 7.95 -10.72 13.67
N LEU A 251 8.54 -11.87 14.03
CA LEU A 251 8.88 -12.20 15.42
C LEU A 251 9.98 -11.30 15.98
N GLN A 252 10.90 -10.81 15.14
CA GLN A 252 11.95 -9.85 15.52
C GLN A 252 11.41 -8.55 16.16
N LEU A 253 10.12 -8.23 15.98
CA LEU A 253 9.46 -7.11 16.68
C LEU A 253 9.18 -7.35 18.18
N GLY A 254 9.44 -8.57 18.65
CA GLY A 254 9.19 -9.01 20.03
C GLY A 254 7.80 -9.58 20.25
N ILE A 255 7.27 -10.35 19.29
CA ILE A 255 6.03 -11.11 19.47
C ILE A 255 6.34 -12.38 20.27
N ASN A 256 5.67 -12.58 21.41
CA ASN A 256 5.81 -13.82 22.18
C ASN A 256 4.99 -14.94 21.53
N VAL A 257 5.51 -16.17 21.55
CA VAL A 257 4.88 -17.32 20.90
C VAL A 257 4.88 -18.53 21.82
N LYS A 258 3.74 -19.21 21.91
CA LYS A 258 3.58 -20.52 22.56
C LYS A 258 2.94 -21.49 21.57
N THR A 259 3.74 -22.38 20.99
CA THR A 259 3.30 -23.47 20.11
C THR A 259 2.89 -24.71 20.90
N ASN A 260 2.20 -25.66 20.26
CA ASN A 260 1.64 -26.85 20.92
C ASN A 260 0.72 -26.47 22.10
N GLN A 261 -0.11 -25.45 21.90
CA GLN A 261 -1.08 -24.96 22.87
C GLN A 261 -2.44 -24.87 22.19
N LYS A 262 -3.27 -25.89 22.39
CA LYS A 262 -4.60 -26.02 21.80
C LYS A 262 -5.65 -25.39 22.72
N TRP A 263 -6.26 -24.31 22.23
CA TRP A 263 -7.40 -23.67 22.89
C TRP A 263 -8.55 -24.65 23.11
N GLY A 264 -9.16 -24.61 24.30
CA GLY A 264 -10.22 -25.51 24.75
C GLY A 264 -9.73 -26.84 25.32
N VAL A 265 -8.42 -27.11 25.26
CA VAL A 265 -7.78 -28.31 25.82
C VAL A 265 -6.70 -27.93 26.82
N ASP A 266 -5.72 -27.14 26.39
CA ASP A 266 -4.57 -26.76 27.22
C ASP A 266 -4.81 -25.47 28.02
N TYR A 267 -5.72 -24.61 27.55
CA TYR A 267 -6.13 -23.36 28.19
C TYR A 267 -7.50 -22.90 27.67
N THR A 268 -8.13 -22.00 28.44
CA THR A 268 -9.43 -21.40 28.17
C THR A 268 -9.33 -19.88 28.00
N LEU A 269 -10.42 -19.25 27.52
CA LEU A 269 -10.56 -17.80 27.46
C LEU A 269 -10.52 -17.19 28.88
N GLN A 270 -11.05 -17.89 29.88
CA GLN A 270 -11.01 -17.43 31.27
C GLN A 270 -9.58 -17.42 31.80
N ASP A 271 -8.78 -18.46 31.53
CA ASP A 271 -7.37 -18.52 31.93
C ASP A 271 -6.56 -17.35 31.36
N LEU A 272 -6.87 -16.93 30.13
CA LEU A 272 -6.24 -15.77 29.49
C LEU A 272 -6.67 -14.45 30.17
N LYS A 273 -7.96 -14.30 30.51
CA LYS A 273 -8.42 -13.14 31.28
C LYS A 273 -7.74 -13.06 32.64
N ASP A 274 -7.62 -14.19 33.34
CA ASP A 274 -6.99 -14.28 34.67
C ASP A 274 -5.48 -14.02 34.62
N GLN A 275 -4.82 -14.31 33.49
CA GLN A 275 -3.43 -13.93 33.21
C GLN A 275 -3.23 -12.42 32.93
N GLY A 276 -4.31 -11.63 32.92
CA GLY A 276 -4.27 -10.18 32.74
C GLY A 276 -4.21 -9.72 31.29
N PHE A 277 -4.61 -10.57 30.32
CA PHE A 277 -4.78 -10.14 28.93
C PHE A 277 -5.98 -9.20 28.81
N GLY A 278 -5.76 -7.96 28.36
CA GLY A 278 -6.79 -6.93 28.22
C GLY A 278 -7.69 -7.10 26.99
N ALA A 279 -7.26 -7.90 26.01
CA ALA A 279 -8.10 -8.39 24.94
C ALA A 279 -7.58 -9.74 24.41
N ILE A 280 -8.47 -10.47 23.74
CA ILE A 280 -8.18 -11.76 23.10
C ILE A 280 -8.64 -11.70 21.64
N LEU A 281 -7.74 -12.01 20.69
CA LEU A 281 -8.06 -12.14 19.27
C LEU A 281 -8.06 -13.62 18.86
N ILE A 282 -9.22 -14.14 18.51
CA ILE A 282 -9.40 -15.50 17.98
C ILE A 282 -9.21 -15.50 16.46
N ALA A 283 -8.12 -16.10 16.00
CA ALA A 283 -7.70 -16.15 14.61
C ALA A 283 -7.32 -17.58 14.15
N ILE A 284 -8.03 -18.59 14.68
CA ILE A 284 -7.81 -20.02 14.42
C ILE A 284 -8.08 -20.48 12.97
N GLY A 285 -8.67 -19.61 12.15
CA GLY A 285 -9.10 -19.95 10.79
C GLY A 285 -10.23 -21.00 10.78
N ASN A 286 -10.26 -21.82 9.75
CA ASN A 286 -11.16 -22.97 9.65
C ASN A 286 -10.35 -24.26 9.68
N PRO A 287 -10.16 -24.90 10.85
CA PRO A 287 -9.39 -26.15 10.92
C PRO A 287 -10.19 -27.37 10.42
N ALA A 288 -11.53 -27.32 10.42
CA ALA A 288 -12.37 -28.46 10.06
C ALA A 288 -12.84 -28.41 8.60
N ASP A 289 -12.65 -29.52 7.88
CA ASP A 289 -13.26 -29.74 6.56
C ASP A 289 -14.74 -30.08 6.69
N LYS A 290 -15.55 -29.63 5.73
CA LYS A 290 -16.94 -30.09 5.59
C LYS A 290 -16.95 -31.55 5.14
N PRO A 291 -17.75 -32.42 5.78
CA PRO A 291 -17.83 -33.82 5.38
C PRO A 291 -18.37 -33.97 3.95
N LEU A 292 -17.98 -35.06 3.29
CA LEU A 292 -18.57 -35.46 2.02
C LEU A 292 -19.87 -36.23 2.28
N GLU A 293 -21.01 -35.56 2.10
CA GLU A 293 -22.35 -36.09 2.43
C GLU A 293 -22.91 -37.01 1.34
N ILE A 294 -22.22 -38.13 1.07
CA ILE A 294 -22.68 -39.21 0.20
C ILE A 294 -22.45 -40.58 0.87
N PRO A 295 -23.18 -41.63 0.49
CA PRO A 295 -22.88 -43.00 0.93
C PRO A 295 -21.41 -43.35 0.73
N GLY A 296 -20.74 -43.78 1.80
CA GLY A 296 -19.31 -44.13 1.78
C GLY A 296 -18.31 -42.96 1.82
N GLY A 297 -18.78 -41.71 1.98
CA GLY A 297 -17.92 -40.51 2.09
C GLY A 297 -16.99 -40.45 3.31
N SER A 298 -17.07 -41.44 4.20
CA SER A 298 -16.22 -41.61 5.38
C SER A 298 -15.45 -42.95 5.38
N LEU A 299 -15.41 -43.65 4.25
CA LEU A 299 -14.63 -44.88 4.13
C LEU A 299 -13.12 -44.59 4.24
N PRO A 300 -12.32 -45.53 4.77
CA PRO A 300 -10.86 -45.45 4.68
C PRO A 300 -10.41 -45.27 3.22
N GLY A 301 -9.52 -44.31 2.97
CA GLY A 301 -9.11 -43.88 1.62
C GLY A 301 -9.87 -42.65 1.10
N VAL A 302 -10.91 -42.19 1.80
CA VAL A 302 -11.58 -40.90 1.56
C VAL A 302 -11.13 -39.89 2.62
N MET A 303 -10.60 -38.73 2.20
CA MET A 303 -10.10 -37.71 3.11
C MET A 303 -10.43 -36.29 2.67
N GLY A 304 -10.51 -35.37 3.64
CA GLY A 304 -10.65 -33.94 3.37
C GLY A 304 -9.37 -33.33 2.81
N SER A 305 -9.50 -32.32 1.96
CA SER A 305 -8.37 -31.66 1.31
C SER A 305 -7.41 -31.00 2.29
N SER A 306 -7.88 -30.48 3.43
CA SER A 306 -7.00 -29.89 4.43
C SER A 306 -6.22 -30.94 5.21
N GLU A 307 -6.87 -32.06 5.54
CA GLU A 307 -6.19 -33.21 6.14
C GLU A 307 -5.10 -33.73 5.19
N PHE A 308 -5.46 -33.97 3.93
CA PHE A 308 -4.54 -34.44 2.89
C PHE A 308 -3.32 -33.50 2.74
N LEU A 309 -3.55 -32.20 2.51
CA LEU A 309 -2.48 -31.24 2.31
C LEU A 309 -1.61 -31.06 3.56
N LYS A 310 -2.20 -31.22 4.76
CA LYS A 310 -1.43 -31.22 6.01
C LYS A 310 -0.47 -32.42 6.04
N LYS A 311 -0.93 -33.64 5.72
CA LYS A 311 -0.08 -34.84 5.66
C LYS A 311 1.10 -34.65 4.71
N ILE A 312 0.83 -34.15 3.50
CA ILE A 312 1.85 -33.82 2.50
C ILE A 312 2.87 -32.81 3.05
N THR A 313 2.40 -31.71 3.63
CA THR A 313 3.28 -30.63 4.10
C THR A 313 4.04 -30.94 5.38
N THR A 314 3.60 -31.94 6.15
CA THR A 314 4.32 -32.45 7.31
C THR A 314 5.26 -33.62 6.99
N GLY A 315 5.30 -34.07 5.73
CA GLY A 315 6.15 -35.18 5.30
C GLY A 315 5.66 -36.55 5.80
N GLU A 316 4.36 -36.70 6.04
CA GLU A 316 3.80 -38.02 6.38
C GLU A 316 3.81 -38.90 5.12
N GLU A 317 4.46 -40.06 5.21
CA GLU A 317 4.49 -41.03 4.12
C GLU A 317 3.16 -41.78 4.06
N VAL A 318 2.40 -41.55 2.98
CA VAL A 318 1.11 -42.19 2.73
C VAL A 318 1.14 -42.79 1.33
N ASP A 319 0.75 -44.06 1.20
CA ASP A 319 0.52 -44.68 -0.09
C ASP A 319 -0.84 -44.25 -0.65
N TYR A 320 -0.81 -43.39 -1.67
CA TYR A 320 -2.01 -42.90 -2.34
C TYR A 320 -2.46 -43.80 -3.51
N GLY A 321 -1.73 -44.87 -3.80
CA GLY A 321 -1.95 -45.75 -4.94
C GLY A 321 -1.61 -45.09 -6.28
N LYS A 322 -2.18 -45.65 -7.36
CA LYS A 322 -1.90 -45.21 -8.74
C LYS A 322 -2.99 -44.32 -9.32
N ARG A 323 -4.20 -44.35 -8.75
CA ARG A 323 -5.38 -43.63 -9.23
C ARG A 323 -6.00 -42.85 -8.10
N ALA A 324 -6.12 -41.53 -8.26
CA ALA A 324 -6.78 -40.69 -7.29
C ALA A 324 -7.81 -39.76 -7.93
N VAL A 325 -8.87 -39.48 -7.19
CA VAL A 325 -9.90 -38.51 -7.57
C VAL A 325 -9.99 -37.40 -6.53
N VAL A 326 -10.05 -36.17 -6.99
CA VAL A 326 -10.34 -34.98 -6.18
C VAL A 326 -11.74 -34.47 -6.49
N ILE A 327 -12.60 -34.38 -5.48
CA ILE A 327 -13.99 -33.90 -5.61
C ILE A 327 -14.04 -32.41 -5.25
N GLY A 328 -14.42 -31.59 -6.24
CA GLY A 328 -14.65 -30.15 -6.13
C GLY A 328 -13.70 -29.32 -7.01
N GLY A 329 -14.18 -28.17 -7.48
CA GLY A 329 -13.47 -27.32 -8.43
C GLY A 329 -12.90 -26.01 -7.89
N ASN A 330 -12.65 -25.93 -6.59
CA ASN A 330 -12.02 -24.75 -5.99
C ASN A 330 -10.48 -24.81 -6.04
N ASN A 331 -9.81 -23.69 -5.72
CA ASN A 331 -8.35 -23.63 -5.75
C ASN A 331 -7.68 -24.71 -4.89
N VAL A 332 -8.24 -25.05 -3.72
CA VAL A 332 -7.67 -26.07 -2.83
C VAL A 332 -7.70 -27.45 -3.49
N ALA A 333 -8.78 -27.78 -4.19
CA ALA A 333 -8.89 -29.03 -4.93
C ALA A 333 -7.85 -29.12 -6.06
N VAL A 334 -7.65 -28.03 -6.80
CA VAL A 334 -6.63 -27.98 -7.85
C VAL A 334 -5.23 -28.18 -7.28
N GLU A 335 -4.89 -27.53 -6.17
CA GLU A 335 -3.59 -27.73 -5.52
C GLU A 335 -3.43 -29.14 -4.93
N ALA A 336 -4.51 -29.73 -4.40
CA ALA A 336 -4.49 -31.12 -3.92
C ALA A 336 -4.23 -32.11 -5.07
N ALA A 337 -4.86 -31.92 -6.24
CA ALA A 337 -4.61 -32.73 -7.42
C ALA A 337 -3.15 -32.63 -7.88
N ARG A 338 -2.60 -31.42 -7.94
CA ARG A 338 -1.18 -31.19 -8.29
C ARG A 338 -0.20 -31.78 -7.28
N ALA A 339 -0.57 -31.82 -6.00
CA ALA A 339 0.22 -32.50 -4.97
C ALA A 339 0.17 -34.02 -5.15
N LEU A 340 -0.97 -34.62 -5.48
CA LEU A 340 -1.09 -36.06 -5.78
C LEU A 340 -0.18 -36.49 -6.94
N VAL A 341 -0.12 -35.69 -8.01
CA VAL A 341 0.79 -35.96 -9.15
C VAL A 341 2.25 -36.04 -8.67
N ARG A 342 2.68 -35.09 -7.82
CA ARG A 342 4.04 -35.06 -7.25
C ARG A 342 4.32 -36.16 -6.24
N SER A 343 3.26 -36.69 -5.62
CA SER A 343 3.34 -37.87 -4.76
C SER A 343 3.40 -39.18 -5.56
N GLY A 344 3.54 -39.13 -6.89
CA GLY A 344 3.73 -40.31 -7.74
C GLY A 344 2.44 -40.99 -8.20
N VAL A 345 1.27 -40.35 -7.99
CA VAL A 345 0.00 -40.89 -8.48
C VAL A 345 -0.08 -40.75 -10.00
N ALA A 346 -0.19 -41.88 -10.70
CA ALA A 346 -0.12 -41.94 -12.16
C ALA A 346 -1.36 -41.34 -12.86
N GLU A 347 -2.55 -41.50 -12.27
CA GLU A 347 -3.80 -40.99 -12.81
C GLU A 347 -4.53 -40.15 -11.76
N VAL A 348 -4.53 -38.83 -11.96
CA VAL A 348 -5.24 -37.88 -11.08
C VAL A 348 -6.35 -37.21 -11.86
N SER A 349 -7.57 -37.28 -11.34
CA SER A 349 -8.74 -36.61 -11.92
C SER A 349 -9.41 -35.66 -10.93
N ILE A 350 -9.89 -34.51 -11.40
CA ILE A 350 -10.78 -33.63 -10.65
C ILE A 350 -12.20 -33.84 -11.15
N ILE A 351 -13.15 -34.07 -10.25
CA ILE A 351 -14.58 -34.14 -10.53
C ILE A 351 -15.24 -32.85 -10.06
N ASP A 352 -15.97 -32.17 -10.95
CA ASP A 352 -16.81 -31.03 -10.59
C ASP A 352 -18.15 -31.07 -11.36
N PRO A 353 -19.27 -30.71 -10.72
CA PRO A 353 -20.58 -30.72 -11.38
C PRO A 353 -20.76 -29.57 -12.39
N ARG A 354 -19.76 -28.70 -12.57
CA ARG A 354 -19.77 -27.55 -13.49
C ARG A 354 -18.71 -27.71 -14.58
N PRO A 355 -18.84 -27.00 -15.71
CA PRO A 355 -17.75 -26.89 -16.68
C PRO A 355 -16.57 -26.10 -16.10
N LYS A 356 -15.37 -26.28 -16.68
CA LYS A 356 -14.14 -25.63 -16.21
C LYS A 356 -14.25 -24.10 -16.12
N ASP A 357 -14.92 -23.48 -17.08
CA ASP A 357 -15.10 -22.02 -17.13
C ASP A 357 -15.95 -21.47 -15.96
N ASP A 358 -16.76 -22.33 -15.33
CA ASP A 358 -17.62 -22.02 -14.18
C ASP A 358 -17.00 -22.45 -12.83
N MET A 359 -15.81 -23.06 -12.85
CA MET A 359 -15.13 -23.51 -11.62
C MET A 359 -14.66 -22.32 -10.77
N PRO A 360 -14.77 -22.37 -9.44
CA PRO A 360 -14.26 -21.31 -8.56
C PRO A 360 -12.73 -21.14 -8.57
N ALA A 361 -11.97 -22.14 -9.01
CA ALA A 361 -10.52 -22.06 -9.12
C ALA A 361 -10.10 -20.99 -10.14
N HIS A 362 -8.94 -20.36 -9.92
CA HIS A 362 -8.40 -19.42 -10.90
C HIS A 362 -7.97 -20.17 -12.17
N GLU A 363 -8.32 -19.65 -13.34
CA GLU A 363 -7.99 -20.21 -14.65
C GLU A 363 -6.50 -20.58 -14.79
N ARG A 364 -5.59 -19.75 -14.26
CA ARG A 364 -4.15 -20.05 -14.26
C ARG A 364 -3.76 -21.30 -13.45
N ASN A 365 -4.47 -21.59 -12.37
CA ASN A 365 -4.23 -22.77 -11.56
C ASN A 365 -4.77 -24.02 -12.27
N ILE A 366 -5.93 -23.89 -12.94
CA ILE A 366 -6.49 -24.94 -13.80
C ILE A 366 -5.48 -25.26 -14.91
N LYS A 367 -4.98 -24.24 -15.63
CA LYS A 367 -3.95 -24.40 -16.68
C LYS A 367 -2.65 -25.03 -16.16
N ASP A 368 -2.17 -24.61 -14.98
CA ASP A 368 -1.00 -25.25 -14.36
C ASP A 368 -1.26 -26.76 -14.13
N ALA A 369 -2.46 -27.14 -13.65
CA ALA A 369 -2.80 -28.54 -13.40
C ALA A 369 -2.98 -29.36 -14.71
N GLU A 370 -3.56 -28.77 -15.75
CA GLU A 370 -3.65 -29.40 -17.08
C GLU A 370 -2.26 -29.66 -17.67
N ASN A 371 -1.34 -28.69 -17.55
CA ASN A 371 0.05 -28.86 -17.98
C ASN A 371 0.78 -29.97 -17.19
N GLU A 372 0.33 -30.27 -15.99
CA GLU A 372 0.81 -31.36 -15.13
C GLU A 372 0.00 -32.66 -15.31
N SER A 373 -0.80 -32.76 -16.39
CA SER A 373 -1.58 -33.94 -16.79
C SER A 373 -2.74 -34.33 -15.86
N VAL A 374 -3.22 -33.41 -15.01
CA VAL A 374 -4.46 -33.61 -14.24
C VAL A 374 -5.67 -33.63 -15.19
N ARG A 375 -6.48 -34.69 -15.12
CA ARG A 375 -7.70 -34.82 -15.92
C ARG A 375 -8.87 -34.10 -15.25
N PHE A 376 -9.71 -33.44 -16.04
CA PHE A 376 -10.92 -32.78 -15.54
C PHE A 376 -12.16 -33.54 -16.02
N MET A 377 -12.93 -34.05 -15.07
CA MET A 377 -14.23 -34.68 -15.28
C MET A 377 -15.31 -33.64 -14.96
N GLU A 378 -15.55 -32.78 -15.94
CA GLU A 378 -16.55 -31.73 -15.89
C GLU A 378 -17.96 -32.31 -15.91
N LEU A 379 -18.94 -31.52 -15.44
CA LEU A 379 -20.36 -31.90 -15.47
C LEU A 379 -20.56 -33.32 -14.92
N THR A 380 -19.90 -33.63 -13.82
CA THR A 380 -19.92 -34.96 -13.21
C THR A 380 -19.99 -34.79 -11.70
N THR A 381 -20.82 -35.60 -11.03
CA THR A 381 -20.89 -35.60 -9.55
C THR A 381 -20.86 -37.03 -9.03
N PRO A 382 -20.24 -37.29 -7.87
CA PRO A 382 -20.31 -38.60 -7.23
C PRO A 382 -21.68 -38.81 -6.56
N LEU A 383 -22.22 -40.01 -6.69
CA LEU A 383 -23.44 -40.46 -6.00
C LEU A 383 -23.11 -41.30 -4.75
N GLY A 384 -22.02 -42.06 -4.78
CA GLY A 384 -21.61 -42.90 -3.67
C GLY A 384 -20.22 -43.49 -3.86
N ILE A 385 -19.63 -43.95 -2.77
CA ILE A 385 -18.32 -44.60 -2.72
C ILE A 385 -18.49 -45.96 -2.04
N SER A 386 -17.91 -47.00 -2.62
CA SER A 386 -17.92 -48.35 -2.08
C SER A 386 -16.53 -48.97 -2.11
N ARG A 387 -16.31 -50.01 -1.32
CA ARG A 387 -15.07 -50.80 -1.42
C ARG A 387 -15.11 -51.69 -2.66
N SER A 388 -13.98 -51.81 -3.34
CA SER A 388 -13.81 -52.66 -4.51
C SER A 388 -12.51 -53.46 -4.41
N ASP A 389 -12.38 -54.55 -5.17
CA ASP A 389 -11.13 -55.30 -5.25
C ASP A 389 -10.03 -54.38 -5.82
N GLY A 390 -9.05 -54.06 -4.98
CA GLY A 390 -7.97 -53.14 -5.33
C GLY A 390 -8.29 -51.66 -5.13
N GLY A 391 -9.21 -51.29 -4.22
CA GLY A 391 -9.37 -49.91 -3.75
C GLY A 391 -10.81 -49.50 -3.45
N LEU A 392 -11.22 -48.35 -4.01
CA LEU A 392 -12.53 -47.75 -3.92
C LEU A 392 -13.18 -47.72 -5.32
N ALA A 393 -14.51 -47.89 -5.35
CA ALA A 393 -15.32 -47.63 -6.52
C ALA A 393 -16.22 -46.42 -6.25
N ILE A 394 -16.10 -45.39 -7.09
CA ILE A 394 -16.95 -44.20 -7.05
C ILE A 394 -18.02 -44.34 -8.12
N GLU A 395 -19.29 -44.37 -7.73
CA GLU A 395 -20.39 -44.20 -8.66
C GLU A 395 -20.52 -42.72 -8.98
N VAL A 396 -20.45 -42.36 -10.25
CA VAL A 396 -20.58 -40.99 -10.74
C VAL A 396 -21.71 -40.89 -11.75
N ILE A 397 -22.36 -39.74 -11.83
CA ILE A 397 -23.42 -39.44 -12.79
C ILE A 397 -23.06 -38.20 -13.59
N ARG A 398 -23.45 -38.17 -14.87
CA ARG A 398 -23.29 -36.97 -15.71
C ARG A 398 -24.34 -35.93 -15.35
N MET A 399 -23.93 -34.68 -15.45
CA MET A 399 -24.73 -33.51 -15.19
C MET A 399 -24.94 -32.72 -16.49
N GLU A 400 -25.99 -31.91 -16.52
CA GLU A 400 -26.15 -30.83 -17.48
C GLU A 400 -26.53 -29.54 -16.74
N LEU A 401 -26.24 -28.39 -17.34
CA LEU A 401 -26.65 -27.11 -16.75
C LEU A 401 -28.14 -26.88 -17.03
N GLY A 402 -28.95 -26.88 -15.97
CA GLY A 402 -30.36 -26.56 -16.06
C GLY A 402 -30.62 -25.09 -16.42
N GLU A 403 -31.88 -24.69 -16.35
CA GLU A 403 -32.29 -23.31 -16.59
C GLU A 403 -31.65 -22.33 -15.59
N PRO A 404 -31.31 -21.11 -16.03
CA PRO A 404 -30.79 -20.09 -15.14
C PRO A 404 -31.83 -19.69 -14.10
N ASP A 405 -31.40 -19.58 -12.85
CA ASP A 405 -32.24 -19.05 -11.77
C ASP A 405 -32.50 -17.53 -11.95
N LYS A 406 -33.26 -16.93 -11.01
CA LYS A 406 -33.57 -15.49 -11.03
C LYS A 406 -32.34 -14.56 -11.01
N ARG A 407 -31.15 -15.08 -10.69
CA ARG A 407 -29.86 -14.37 -10.68
C ARG A 407 -28.99 -14.73 -11.89
N GLY A 408 -29.52 -15.49 -12.84
CA GLY A 408 -28.80 -15.96 -14.02
C GLY A 408 -27.92 -17.19 -13.76
N LYS A 409 -27.90 -17.74 -12.54
CA LYS A 409 -27.05 -18.88 -12.19
C LYS A 409 -27.73 -20.18 -12.62
N ARG A 410 -27.05 -20.94 -13.48
CA ARG A 410 -27.47 -22.29 -13.86
C ARG A 410 -27.03 -23.29 -12.78
N ASN A 411 -27.95 -24.14 -12.37
CA ASN A 411 -27.67 -25.23 -11.42
C ASN A 411 -27.51 -26.54 -12.20
N PRO A 412 -26.47 -27.32 -11.91
CA PRO A 412 -26.32 -28.65 -12.50
C PRO A 412 -27.51 -29.54 -12.12
N VAL A 413 -28.03 -30.29 -13.09
CA VAL A 413 -29.06 -31.32 -12.93
C VAL A 413 -28.54 -32.65 -13.46
N GLU A 414 -28.95 -33.74 -12.82
CA GLU A 414 -28.54 -35.10 -13.19
C GLU A 414 -29.12 -35.48 -14.55
N ILE A 415 -28.33 -36.19 -15.37
CA ILE A 415 -28.79 -36.86 -16.58
C ILE A 415 -29.13 -38.30 -16.21
N PRO A 416 -30.42 -38.68 -16.09
CA PRO A 416 -30.80 -40.02 -15.65
C PRO A 416 -30.23 -41.12 -16.54
N GLY A 417 -29.76 -42.22 -15.94
CA GLY A 417 -29.22 -43.37 -16.67
C GLY A 417 -27.80 -43.19 -17.20
N SER A 418 -27.10 -42.11 -16.82
CA SER A 418 -25.72 -41.83 -17.24
C SER A 418 -24.65 -42.31 -16.25
N ASN A 419 -25.04 -43.10 -15.25
CA ASN A 419 -24.18 -43.52 -14.15
C ASN A 419 -23.03 -44.42 -14.65
N THR A 420 -21.84 -44.22 -14.11
CA THR A 420 -20.69 -45.09 -14.34
C THR A 420 -19.85 -45.24 -13.08
N ASN A 421 -18.98 -46.25 -13.05
CA ASN A 421 -18.12 -46.52 -11.90
C ASN A 421 -16.66 -46.20 -12.25
N LEU A 422 -16.01 -45.45 -11.37
CA LEU A 422 -14.59 -45.15 -11.43
C LEU A 422 -13.86 -45.92 -10.34
N GLN A 423 -12.87 -46.71 -10.72
CA GLN A 423 -12.03 -47.41 -9.76
C GLN A 423 -10.82 -46.57 -9.40
N VAL A 424 -10.65 -46.26 -8.12
CA VAL A 424 -9.57 -45.41 -7.60
C VAL A 424 -9.02 -45.98 -6.31
N ASP A 425 -7.82 -45.55 -5.93
CA ASP A 425 -7.17 -45.98 -4.70
C ASP A 425 -7.39 -44.94 -3.58
N THR A 426 -7.42 -43.65 -3.95
CA THR A 426 -7.61 -42.52 -3.02
C THR A 426 -8.69 -41.54 -3.50
N VAL A 427 -9.48 -41.01 -2.56
CA VAL A 427 -10.42 -39.91 -2.80
C VAL A 427 -10.10 -38.74 -1.88
N VAL A 428 -9.91 -37.55 -2.45
CA VAL A 428 -9.77 -36.30 -1.71
C VAL A 428 -10.99 -35.43 -2.00
N HIS A 429 -11.61 -34.81 -0.99
CA HIS A 429 -12.75 -33.90 -1.21
C HIS A 429 -12.51 -32.49 -0.67
N SER A 430 -13.07 -31.49 -1.34
CA SER A 430 -12.92 -30.08 -0.99
C SER A 430 -14.28 -29.36 -0.95
N MET A 431 -15.12 -29.74 0.02
CA MET A 431 -16.53 -29.27 0.15
C MET A 431 -16.68 -27.96 0.95
N GLY A 432 -15.57 -27.30 1.28
CA GLY A 432 -15.51 -26.11 2.12
C GLY A 432 -15.09 -26.44 3.55
N LYS A 433 -15.03 -25.40 4.40
CA LYS A 433 -14.45 -25.49 5.75
C LYS A 433 -15.28 -24.69 6.76
N MET A 434 -15.09 -24.99 8.04
CA MET A 434 -15.74 -24.29 9.17
C MET A 434 -14.79 -24.15 10.37
N ALA A 435 -15.11 -23.25 11.30
CA ALA A 435 -14.31 -23.05 12.51
C ALA A 435 -14.49 -24.24 13.47
N THR A 436 -15.73 -24.68 13.64
CA THR A 436 -16.08 -25.89 14.40
C THR A 436 -17.41 -26.47 13.91
N LYS A 437 -17.59 -27.78 14.07
CA LYS A 437 -18.83 -28.49 13.79
C LYS A 437 -19.75 -28.58 15.02
N GLU A 438 -19.15 -28.78 16.20
CA GLU A 438 -19.85 -29.18 17.43
C GLU A 438 -19.78 -28.09 18.53
N GLY A 439 -19.35 -26.88 18.18
CA GLY A 439 -19.09 -25.82 19.16
C GLY A 439 -17.65 -25.82 19.66
N PHE A 440 -17.35 -24.89 20.57
CA PHE A 440 -16.07 -24.87 21.28
C PHE A 440 -16.28 -25.43 22.69
N THR A 441 -15.32 -26.23 23.15
CA THR A 441 -15.32 -26.85 24.48
C THR A 441 -14.20 -26.23 25.32
N GLY A 442 -14.26 -26.41 26.64
CA GLY A 442 -13.22 -25.93 27.56
C GLY A 442 -13.74 -25.05 28.70
N GLY A 443 -14.99 -24.57 28.64
CA GLY A 443 -15.58 -23.77 29.69
C GLY A 443 -16.84 -23.02 29.26
N SER A 444 -17.46 -22.30 30.19
CA SER A 444 -18.71 -21.58 29.95
C SER A 444 -18.57 -20.46 28.92
N LEU A 445 -17.39 -19.83 28.81
CA LEU A 445 -17.15 -18.78 27.82
C LEU A 445 -17.09 -19.37 26.41
N GLU A 446 -16.35 -20.45 26.20
CA GLU A 446 -16.27 -21.20 24.94
C GLU A 446 -17.64 -21.68 24.47
N GLU A 447 -18.42 -22.28 25.37
CA GLU A 447 -19.75 -22.80 25.07
C GLU A 447 -20.76 -21.68 24.73
N SER A 448 -20.58 -20.49 25.30
CA SER A 448 -21.43 -19.33 25.05
C SER A 448 -21.06 -18.54 23.79
N LEU A 449 -19.97 -18.91 23.09
CA LEU A 449 -19.54 -18.20 21.89
C LEU A 449 -20.54 -18.43 20.75
N GLU A 450 -21.13 -17.35 20.24
CA GLU A 450 -22.12 -17.47 19.18
C GLU A 450 -21.49 -17.91 17.85
N LEU A 451 -22.15 -18.84 17.17
CA LEU A 451 -21.77 -19.33 15.85
C LEU A 451 -22.83 -18.99 14.81
N SER A 452 -22.38 -18.69 13.60
CA SER A 452 -23.24 -18.67 12.42
C SER A 452 -23.71 -20.09 12.05
N PRO A 453 -24.81 -20.23 11.28
CA PRO A 453 -25.28 -21.54 10.78
C PRO A 453 -24.22 -22.31 9.96
N ALA A 454 -23.20 -21.63 9.46
CA ALA A 454 -22.10 -22.23 8.72
C ALA A 454 -20.96 -22.77 9.61
N GLY A 455 -21.08 -22.71 10.94
CA GLY A 455 -20.07 -23.18 11.89
C GLY A 455 -18.87 -22.24 12.05
N ASN A 456 -19.06 -20.94 11.75
CA ASN A 456 -18.05 -19.88 11.94
C ASN A 456 -18.41 -18.98 13.12
N ILE A 457 -17.42 -18.42 13.80
CA ILE A 457 -17.60 -17.51 14.94
C ILE A 457 -18.36 -16.26 14.50
N ASN A 458 -19.42 -15.93 15.22
CA ASN A 458 -20.18 -14.70 15.01
C ASN A 458 -19.41 -13.52 15.59
N ALA A 459 -18.98 -12.60 14.74
CA ALA A 459 -18.31 -11.38 15.14
C ALA A 459 -18.78 -10.21 14.28
N ASN A 460 -18.82 -9.02 14.87
CA ASN A 460 -19.23 -7.82 14.17
C ASN A 460 -18.25 -7.52 13.01
N PRO A 461 -18.70 -7.34 11.76
CA PRO A 461 -17.82 -7.17 10.60
C PRO A 461 -17.05 -5.83 10.56
N ARG A 462 -17.37 -4.88 11.45
CA ARG A 462 -16.70 -3.58 11.57
C ARG A 462 -15.75 -3.53 12.76
N THR A 463 -16.18 -4.03 13.92
CA THR A 463 -15.40 -3.98 15.17
C THR A 463 -14.63 -5.27 15.45
N PHE A 464 -15.02 -6.39 14.81
CA PHE A 464 -14.50 -7.75 15.05
C PHE A 464 -14.80 -8.31 16.44
N LEU A 465 -15.58 -7.59 17.25
CA LEU A 465 -16.00 -8.02 18.58
C LEU A 465 -17.02 -9.17 18.45
N THR A 466 -16.86 -10.18 19.31
CA THR A 466 -17.81 -11.28 19.46
C THR A 466 -18.95 -10.89 20.41
N ASN A 467 -19.77 -11.85 20.83
CA ASN A 467 -20.74 -11.64 21.92
C ASN A 467 -20.09 -11.55 23.30
N LEU A 468 -18.78 -11.84 23.42
CA LEU A 468 -18.04 -11.81 24.68
C LEU A 468 -17.19 -10.54 24.79
N ASP A 469 -17.27 -9.90 25.96
CA ASP A 469 -16.53 -8.69 26.28
C ASP A 469 -15.00 -8.92 26.23
N GLY A 470 -14.29 -8.01 25.56
CA GLY A 470 -12.85 -8.08 25.32
C GLY A 470 -12.38 -9.20 24.38
N VAL A 471 -13.30 -9.92 23.72
CA VAL A 471 -12.98 -11.04 22.81
C VAL A 471 -13.38 -10.72 21.38
N TYR A 472 -12.41 -10.80 20.49
CA TYR A 472 -12.53 -10.49 19.07
C TYR A 472 -12.26 -11.76 18.24
N ALA A 473 -12.80 -11.81 17.02
CA ALA A 473 -12.49 -12.88 16.08
C ALA A 473 -12.28 -12.34 14.67
N ALA A 474 -11.28 -12.85 13.95
CA ALA A 474 -10.93 -12.37 12.62
C ALA A 474 -10.31 -13.44 11.72
N GLY A 475 -10.48 -13.25 10.40
CA GLY A 475 -9.96 -14.14 9.37
C GLY A 475 -10.99 -15.19 8.96
N ASP A 476 -10.51 -16.36 8.58
CA ASP A 476 -11.38 -17.41 8.04
C ASP A 476 -12.35 -17.98 9.10
N SER A 477 -11.97 -17.90 10.39
CA SER A 477 -12.82 -18.32 11.52
C SER A 477 -14.14 -17.56 11.62
N THR A 478 -14.24 -16.36 11.04
CA THR A 478 -15.47 -15.55 10.98
C THR A 478 -16.03 -15.45 9.58
N SER A 479 -15.17 -15.24 8.58
CA SER A 479 -15.59 -14.95 7.20
C SER A 479 -15.74 -16.18 6.30
N GLY A 480 -15.38 -17.37 6.80
CA GLY A 480 -15.15 -18.58 6.00
C GLY A 480 -13.86 -18.45 5.15
N PRO A 481 -13.55 -19.48 4.33
CA PRO A 481 -12.33 -19.48 3.54
C PRO A 481 -12.25 -18.29 2.56
N ARG A 482 -11.20 -17.48 2.68
CA ARG A 482 -10.93 -16.33 1.80
C ARG A 482 -9.49 -16.35 1.29
N SER A 483 -9.11 -15.34 0.49
CA SER A 483 -7.70 -15.19 0.09
C SER A 483 -6.83 -14.72 1.25
N VAL A 484 -5.54 -15.08 1.23
CA VAL A 484 -4.57 -14.69 2.28
C VAL A 484 -4.57 -13.19 2.55
N ILE A 485 -4.63 -12.36 1.51
CA ILE A 485 -4.67 -10.89 1.67
C ILE A 485 -5.94 -10.40 2.39
N GLN A 486 -7.06 -11.11 2.26
CA GLN A 486 -8.28 -10.78 3.01
C GLN A 486 -8.16 -11.19 4.48
N ALA A 487 -7.50 -12.32 4.80
CA ALA A 487 -7.19 -12.70 6.17
C ALA A 487 -6.26 -11.68 6.85
N VAL A 488 -5.23 -11.21 6.12
CA VAL A 488 -4.35 -10.10 6.55
C VAL A 488 -5.16 -8.84 6.87
N VAL A 489 -6.11 -8.46 5.99
CA VAL A 489 -6.99 -7.29 6.23
C VAL A 489 -7.84 -7.48 7.48
N GLY A 490 -8.37 -8.68 7.71
CA GLY A 490 -9.12 -9.02 8.92
C GLY A 490 -8.28 -8.83 10.18
N GLY A 491 -7.09 -9.42 10.22
CA GLY A 491 -6.17 -9.29 11.36
C GLY A 491 -5.75 -7.84 11.64
N ARG A 492 -5.42 -7.07 10.59
CA ARG A 492 -5.05 -5.65 10.73
C ARG A 492 -6.18 -4.81 11.31
N ARG A 493 -7.39 -4.94 10.75
CA ARG A 493 -8.54 -4.16 11.23
C ARG A 493 -8.98 -4.59 12.63
N ALA A 494 -8.81 -5.86 13.00
CA ALA A 494 -9.04 -6.31 14.37
C ALA A 494 -8.02 -5.65 15.32
N ALA A 495 -6.73 -5.63 14.98
CA ALA A 495 -5.70 -4.95 15.76
C ALA A 495 -5.97 -3.46 15.96
N GLU A 496 -6.42 -2.74 14.93
CA GLU A 496 -6.81 -1.33 15.02
C GLU A 496 -7.97 -1.11 16.02
N ASN A 497 -9.01 -1.97 15.99
CA ASN A 497 -10.12 -1.89 16.94
C ASN A 497 -9.69 -2.23 18.37
N ILE A 498 -8.91 -3.30 18.55
CA ILE A 498 -8.37 -3.72 19.86
C ILE A 498 -7.53 -2.61 20.48
N HIS A 499 -6.64 -1.98 19.69
CA HIS A 499 -5.82 -0.88 20.19
C HIS A 499 -6.69 0.31 20.62
N ALA A 500 -7.67 0.72 19.80
CA ALA A 500 -8.55 1.83 20.13
C ALA A 500 -9.30 1.61 21.44
N GLU A 501 -9.87 0.40 21.62
CA GLU A 501 -10.64 0.05 22.82
C GLU A 501 -9.77 -0.02 24.08
N ILE A 502 -8.65 -0.75 24.04
CA ILE A 502 -7.76 -0.91 25.21
C ILE A 502 -7.15 0.42 25.66
N MET A 503 -6.86 1.32 24.70
CA MET A 503 -6.24 2.62 25.00
C MET A 503 -7.26 3.70 25.30
N GLY A 504 -8.56 3.46 25.11
CA GLY A 504 -9.61 4.47 25.26
C GLY A 504 -9.45 5.64 24.29
N VAL A 505 -8.85 5.40 23.12
CA VAL A 505 -8.67 6.42 22.08
C VAL A 505 -9.73 6.28 21.01
N GLU A 506 -10.10 7.40 20.39
CA GLU A 506 -11.00 7.33 19.23
C GLU A 506 -10.38 6.48 18.14
N LYS A 507 -11.21 5.60 17.58
CA LYS A 507 -10.81 4.83 16.41
C LYS A 507 -10.51 5.81 15.27
N GLU A 508 -9.37 5.63 14.62
CA GLU A 508 -9.07 6.32 13.37
C GLU A 508 -10.26 6.19 12.41
N ALA A 509 -10.79 7.33 11.95
CA ALA A 509 -11.89 7.33 11.00
C ALA A 509 -11.52 6.47 9.80
N GLY A 510 -12.40 5.52 9.45
CA GLY A 510 -12.17 4.67 8.29
C GLY A 510 -11.94 5.53 7.05
N GLU A 511 -11.02 5.09 6.18
CA GLU A 511 -10.65 5.91 5.01
C GLU A 511 -11.87 6.38 4.23
N SER A 512 -11.91 7.69 3.94
CA SER A 512 -12.93 8.25 3.08
C SER A 512 -12.93 7.53 1.73
N ARG A 513 -14.12 7.15 1.27
CA ARG A 513 -14.34 6.59 -0.07
C ARG A 513 -14.21 7.65 -1.17
N PHE A 514 -13.89 8.88 -0.81
CA PHE A 514 -13.66 9.97 -1.74
C PHE A 514 -12.54 9.64 -2.72
N ASN A 515 -12.87 9.63 -4.01
CA ASN A 515 -11.92 9.39 -5.08
C ASN A 515 -12.45 9.95 -6.40
N PHE A 516 -11.83 11.02 -6.91
CA PHE A 516 -11.96 11.34 -8.33
C PHE A 516 -11.45 10.15 -9.14
N SER A 517 -12.14 9.81 -10.22
CA SER A 517 -11.80 8.69 -11.10
C SER A 517 -11.97 9.09 -12.56
N ARG A 518 -11.07 8.65 -13.44
CA ARG A 518 -11.19 8.84 -14.91
C ARG A 518 -12.32 8.05 -15.57
N GLY A 519 -13.11 7.33 -14.76
CA GLY A 519 -14.21 6.49 -15.17
C GLY A 519 -14.62 5.53 -14.05
N LYS A 520 -15.93 5.27 -13.91
CA LYS A 520 -16.47 4.37 -12.87
C LYS A 520 -16.09 2.92 -13.12
N THR A 521 -16.03 2.48 -14.38
CA THR A 521 -15.63 1.13 -14.79
C THR A 521 -14.37 1.16 -15.64
N LEU A 522 -13.91 0.00 -16.11
CA LEU A 522 -12.82 -0.06 -17.08
C LEU A 522 -13.30 0.47 -18.44
N ASP A 523 -14.48 0.03 -18.86
CA ASP A 523 -15.10 0.36 -20.16
C ASP A 523 -15.53 1.83 -20.26
N SER A 524 -15.80 2.48 -19.12
CA SER A 524 -16.18 3.90 -19.12
C SER A 524 -14.99 4.85 -19.21
N VAL A 525 -13.75 4.36 -19.30
CA VAL A 525 -12.59 5.25 -19.43
C VAL A 525 -12.38 5.60 -20.87
N ASN A 526 -12.28 6.90 -21.14
CA ASN A 526 -12.00 7.39 -22.47
C ASN A 526 -10.61 6.92 -22.97
N PRO A 527 -10.51 6.18 -24.09
CA PRO A 527 -9.24 5.70 -24.63
C PRO A 527 -8.23 6.80 -24.97
N GLN A 528 -8.70 8.01 -25.33
CA GLN A 528 -7.85 9.17 -25.63
C GLN A 528 -6.94 9.55 -24.44
N THR A 529 -7.32 9.19 -23.22
CA THR A 529 -6.50 9.34 -22.00
C THR A 529 -5.09 8.75 -22.16
N PHE A 530 -4.96 7.71 -23.00
CA PHE A 530 -3.72 6.97 -23.19
C PHE A 530 -3.14 7.11 -24.60
N ALA A 531 -3.62 8.10 -25.37
CA ALA A 531 -3.04 8.42 -26.67
C ALA A 531 -1.53 8.76 -26.52
N GLY A 532 -0.71 8.26 -27.44
CA GLY A 532 0.74 8.47 -27.43
C GLY A 532 1.55 7.57 -26.47
N ILE A 533 0.90 6.71 -25.68
CA ILE A 533 1.58 5.75 -24.82
C ILE A 533 2.04 4.55 -25.65
N SER A 534 3.33 4.21 -25.57
CA SER A 534 3.89 3.06 -26.28
C SER A 534 3.44 1.73 -25.68
N SER A 535 3.09 0.80 -26.56
CA SER A 535 2.87 -0.61 -26.23
C SER A 535 4.22 -1.31 -26.04
N LYS A 536 4.32 -2.09 -24.96
CA LYS A 536 5.44 -2.95 -24.55
C LYS A 536 4.87 -4.25 -23.98
N SER A 537 5.32 -5.40 -24.47
CA SER A 537 4.88 -6.71 -23.95
C SER A 537 5.10 -6.86 -22.44
N ARG A 538 4.19 -7.58 -21.78
CA ARG A 538 4.31 -7.89 -20.36
C ARG A 538 5.44 -8.89 -20.13
N GLU A 539 6.25 -8.63 -19.10
CA GLU A 539 7.27 -9.58 -18.68
C GLU A 539 6.63 -10.86 -18.11
N LYS A 540 7.17 -12.02 -18.50
CA LYS A 540 6.65 -13.34 -18.10
C LYS A 540 7.42 -13.89 -16.91
N MET A 541 6.69 -14.51 -15.98
CA MET A 541 7.28 -15.21 -14.84
C MET A 541 7.99 -16.46 -15.32
N GLU A 542 9.29 -16.54 -15.05
CA GLU A 542 10.07 -17.74 -15.31
C GLU A 542 9.54 -18.90 -14.46
N GLN A 543 9.51 -20.09 -15.04
CA GLN A 543 8.95 -21.27 -14.42
C GLN A 543 9.65 -22.53 -14.89
N ARG A 544 9.68 -23.55 -14.04
CA ARG A 544 10.18 -24.88 -14.37
C ARG A 544 9.26 -25.56 -15.40
N GLU A 545 9.85 -26.35 -16.28
CA GLU A 545 9.08 -27.13 -17.25
C GLU A 545 8.20 -28.17 -16.54
N PRO A 546 6.92 -28.34 -16.92
CA PRO A 546 5.97 -29.20 -16.21
C PRO A 546 6.49 -30.62 -15.96
N GLN A 547 7.15 -31.24 -16.95
CA GLN A 547 7.67 -32.61 -16.83
C GLN A 547 8.73 -32.75 -15.74
N SER A 548 9.52 -31.70 -15.50
CA SER A 548 10.49 -31.66 -14.40
C SER A 548 9.84 -31.25 -13.07
N ALA A 549 8.89 -30.32 -13.12
CA ALA A 549 8.26 -29.73 -11.95
C ALA A 549 7.32 -30.68 -11.19
N VAL A 550 6.90 -31.79 -11.81
CA VAL A 550 6.09 -32.85 -11.18
C VAL A 550 6.93 -33.91 -10.48
N MET A 551 8.25 -33.93 -10.67
CA MET A 551 9.13 -34.96 -10.09
C MET A 551 9.47 -34.72 -8.62
N ASP A 552 9.23 -33.50 -8.13
CA ASP A 552 9.56 -33.06 -6.79
C ASP A 552 8.60 -31.95 -6.34
N PHE A 553 8.84 -31.45 -5.13
CA PHE A 553 8.07 -30.38 -4.53
C PHE A 553 8.81 -29.03 -4.56
N ASP A 554 9.85 -28.86 -5.37
CA ASP A 554 10.58 -27.59 -5.48
C ASP A 554 9.71 -26.50 -6.15
N GLU A 555 9.99 -25.24 -5.81
CA GLU A 555 9.19 -24.10 -6.27
C GLU A 555 9.09 -24.03 -7.81
N VAL A 556 7.86 -23.95 -8.35
CA VAL A 556 7.64 -23.99 -9.81
C VAL A 556 7.92 -22.64 -10.47
N LYS A 557 7.51 -21.53 -9.84
CA LYS A 557 7.67 -20.18 -10.37
C LYS A 557 8.91 -19.55 -9.74
N LEU A 558 9.87 -19.11 -10.55
CA LEU A 558 11.24 -18.79 -10.09
C LEU A 558 11.43 -17.33 -9.66
N GLY A 559 10.51 -16.43 -10.01
CA GLY A 559 10.60 -15.00 -9.69
C GLY A 559 11.04 -14.16 -10.89
N PHE A 560 11.22 -12.86 -10.64
CA PHE A 560 11.87 -11.95 -11.60
C PHE A 560 13.29 -11.68 -11.11
N ASP A 561 14.22 -11.54 -12.04
CA ASP A 561 15.48 -10.86 -11.76
C ASP A 561 15.29 -9.33 -11.71
N GLU A 562 16.34 -8.62 -11.32
CA GLU A 562 16.31 -7.17 -11.20
C GLU A 562 16.01 -6.46 -12.53
N ASN A 563 16.59 -6.92 -13.63
CA ASN A 563 16.44 -6.28 -14.93
C ASN A 563 15.01 -6.42 -15.45
N ILE A 564 14.43 -7.62 -15.36
CA ILE A 564 13.04 -7.92 -15.70
C ILE A 564 12.10 -7.08 -14.82
N ALA A 565 12.33 -7.07 -13.51
CA ALA A 565 11.50 -6.32 -12.57
C ALA A 565 11.50 -4.81 -12.87
N ARG A 566 12.66 -4.23 -13.18
CA ARG A 566 12.76 -2.80 -13.53
C ARG A 566 12.05 -2.48 -14.85
N ARG A 567 12.25 -3.28 -15.92
CA ARG A 567 11.56 -3.10 -17.20
C ARG A 567 10.04 -3.19 -17.06
N GLU A 568 9.55 -4.15 -16.28
CA GLU A 568 8.12 -4.30 -16.02
C GLU A 568 7.57 -3.14 -15.17
N ALA A 569 8.32 -2.65 -14.18
CA ALA A 569 7.93 -1.50 -13.37
C ALA A 569 7.83 -0.21 -14.20
N GLU A 570 8.74 0.00 -15.15
CA GLU A 570 8.73 1.15 -16.07
C GLU A 570 7.51 1.19 -17.02
N ARG A 571 6.78 0.08 -17.17
CA ARG A 571 5.50 0.07 -17.91
C ARG A 571 4.37 0.72 -17.11
N CYS A 572 4.52 0.97 -15.81
CA CYS A 572 3.44 1.52 -14.99
C CYS A 572 3.02 2.93 -15.44
N LEU A 573 1.71 3.16 -15.58
CA LEU A 573 1.15 4.43 -16.04
C LEU A 573 1.05 5.50 -14.95
N SER A 574 1.41 5.17 -13.70
CA SER A 574 1.31 6.08 -12.54
C SER A 574 -0.05 6.80 -12.45
N CYS A 575 -1.13 6.01 -12.52
CA CYS A 575 -2.49 6.52 -12.71
C CYS A 575 -2.95 7.48 -11.59
N GLY A 576 -2.61 7.16 -10.33
CA GLY A 576 -3.00 7.90 -9.13
C GLY A 576 -2.21 9.21 -8.96
N CYS A 577 -2.85 10.18 -8.32
CA CYS A 577 -2.32 11.53 -8.19
C CYS A 577 -1.18 11.60 -7.16
N THR A 578 -0.05 12.20 -7.53
CA THR A 578 1.10 12.40 -6.63
C THR A 578 0.89 13.55 -5.63
N ALA A 579 -0.08 14.44 -5.88
CA ALA A 579 -0.52 15.47 -4.95
C ALA A 579 -1.59 14.99 -3.95
N TYR A 580 -1.82 13.67 -3.81
CA TYR A 580 -2.91 13.13 -3.00
C TYR A 580 -2.87 13.66 -1.55
N ASP A 581 -1.70 13.75 -0.92
CA ASP A 581 -1.51 14.23 0.45
C ASP A 581 -1.81 15.73 0.61
N ARG A 582 -1.50 16.56 -0.40
CA ARG A 582 -1.56 18.03 -0.33
C ARG A 582 -2.72 18.69 -1.09
N CYS A 583 -3.61 17.92 -1.71
CA CYS A 583 -4.71 18.47 -2.50
C CYS A 583 -5.79 19.10 -1.60
N ASP A 584 -5.87 20.44 -1.60
CA ASP A 584 -6.88 21.19 -0.84
C ASP A 584 -8.30 20.92 -1.34
N LEU A 585 -8.52 20.78 -2.66
CA LEU A 585 -9.84 20.46 -3.21
C LEU A 585 -10.34 19.13 -2.63
N LYS A 586 -9.49 18.10 -2.60
CA LYS A 586 -9.81 16.80 -1.99
C LYS A 586 -10.15 16.96 -0.51
N ARG A 587 -9.30 17.66 0.26
CA ARG A 587 -9.50 17.85 1.70
C ARG A 587 -10.84 18.53 1.99
N LEU A 588 -11.11 19.66 1.33
CA LEU A 588 -12.34 20.42 1.51
C LEU A 588 -13.57 19.64 1.03
N SER A 589 -13.45 18.87 -0.06
CA SER A 589 -14.56 18.01 -0.51
C SER A 589 -14.88 16.87 0.46
N ILE A 590 -13.90 16.36 1.20
CA ILE A 590 -14.14 15.37 2.27
C ILE A 590 -14.78 16.05 3.48
N GLU A 591 -14.25 17.20 3.90
CA GLU A 591 -14.74 18.00 5.03
C GLU A 591 -16.22 18.42 4.87
N HIS A 592 -16.64 18.67 3.63
CA HIS A 592 -18.00 19.09 3.27
C HIS A 592 -18.88 17.96 2.68
N ASP A 593 -18.50 16.69 2.87
CA ASP A 593 -19.27 15.50 2.48
C ASP A 593 -19.73 15.47 1.00
N ILE A 594 -18.87 15.94 0.09
CA ILE A 594 -19.20 16.02 -1.34
C ILE A 594 -19.35 14.62 -1.94
N ASN A 595 -20.56 14.35 -2.44
CA ASN A 595 -20.82 13.13 -3.19
C ASN A 595 -20.42 13.28 -4.66
N LEU A 596 -19.17 12.96 -4.96
CA LEU A 596 -18.61 13.00 -6.32
C LEU A 596 -19.47 12.26 -7.37
N ASN A 597 -20.17 11.19 -7.00
CA ASN A 597 -21.01 10.44 -7.95
C ASN A 597 -22.21 11.25 -8.47
N LYS A 598 -22.58 12.33 -7.78
CA LYS A 598 -23.68 13.25 -8.14
C LYS A 598 -23.18 14.54 -8.80
N THR A 599 -21.88 14.80 -8.81
CA THR A 599 -21.30 16.02 -9.40
C THR A 599 -21.25 15.96 -10.93
N GLY A 600 -21.14 14.78 -11.53
CA GLY A 600 -20.89 14.66 -12.97
C GLY A 600 -19.44 14.94 -13.35
N MET A 601 -18.48 14.59 -12.46
CA MET A 601 -17.02 14.61 -12.66
C MET A 601 -16.60 14.45 -14.13
N GLY A 602 -15.49 15.10 -14.51
CA GLY A 602 -14.96 15.01 -15.86
C GLY A 602 -14.81 13.56 -16.33
N GLU A 603 -15.30 13.28 -17.54
CA GLU A 603 -15.31 11.91 -18.11
C GLU A 603 -14.27 11.73 -19.22
N LYS A 604 -13.69 12.83 -19.73
CA LYS A 604 -12.68 12.82 -20.77
C LYS A 604 -11.58 13.83 -20.49
N PRO A 605 -10.34 13.57 -20.93
CA PRO A 605 -9.30 14.59 -20.92
C PRO A 605 -9.69 15.71 -21.89
N LEU A 606 -9.52 16.96 -21.44
CA LEU A 606 -9.71 18.16 -22.26
C LEU A 606 -8.37 18.76 -22.71
N TYR A 607 -7.29 18.46 -21.98
CA TYR A 607 -5.97 19.03 -22.19
C TYR A 607 -4.92 17.93 -22.26
N GLU A 608 -3.94 18.09 -23.14
CA GLU A 608 -2.74 17.25 -23.09
C GLU A 608 -1.91 17.61 -21.85
N LYS A 609 -1.22 16.61 -21.30
CA LYS A 609 -0.29 16.85 -20.21
C LYS A 609 0.97 17.49 -20.76
N GLU A 610 1.35 18.63 -20.20
CA GLU A 610 2.57 19.31 -20.60
C GLU A 610 3.73 18.97 -19.65
N THR A 611 4.84 18.56 -20.25
CA THR A 611 6.09 18.13 -19.64
C THR A 611 7.32 18.88 -20.18
N SER A 612 7.21 19.95 -20.96
CA SER A 612 8.37 20.70 -21.47
C SER A 612 9.20 21.38 -20.37
N HIS A 613 8.57 21.91 -19.32
CA HIS A 613 9.28 22.60 -18.24
C HIS A 613 10.25 21.63 -17.52
N PRO A 614 11.53 21.96 -17.30
CA PRO A 614 12.54 21.00 -16.86
C PRO A 614 12.22 20.28 -15.53
N ALA A 615 11.58 20.98 -14.57
CA ALA A 615 11.27 20.45 -13.24
C ALA A 615 9.77 20.24 -12.92
N ILE A 616 8.86 20.68 -13.80
CA ILE A 616 7.42 20.78 -13.48
C ILE A 616 6.60 20.06 -14.56
N THR A 617 5.61 19.29 -14.12
CA THR A 617 4.56 18.71 -14.99
C THR A 617 3.27 19.49 -14.79
N VAL A 618 2.60 19.81 -15.89
CA VAL A 618 1.32 20.52 -15.92
C VAL A 618 0.23 19.57 -16.44
N ASP A 619 -0.82 19.37 -15.65
CA ASP A 619 -2.01 18.60 -15.99
C ASP A 619 -3.25 19.47 -15.76
N LEU A 620 -3.61 20.27 -16.77
CA LEU A 620 -4.72 21.23 -16.68
C LEU A 620 -6.08 20.55 -16.52
N ASN A 621 -6.18 19.25 -16.76
CA ASN A 621 -7.40 18.47 -16.47
C ASN A 621 -7.74 18.44 -14.96
N LYS A 622 -6.78 18.78 -14.09
CA LYS A 622 -6.99 18.92 -12.65
C LYS A 622 -7.16 20.38 -12.21
N CYS A 623 -7.01 21.35 -13.13
CA CYS A 623 -7.02 22.76 -12.80
C CYS A 623 -8.46 23.24 -12.57
N ILE A 624 -8.70 23.91 -11.43
CA ILE A 624 -9.98 24.57 -11.12
C ILE A 624 -9.94 26.09 -11.36
N PHE A 625 -8.91 26.57 -12.06
CA PHE A 625 -8.70 27.99 -12.38
C PHE A 625 -8.72 28.94 -11.16
N CYS A 626 -8.22 28.48 -10.02
CA CYS A 626 -8.19 29.27 -8.77
C CYS A 626 -7.12 30.38 -8.74
N GLN A 627 -6.27 30.47 -9.76
CA GLN A 627 -5.18 31.45 -9.89
C GLN A 627 -4.15 31.48 -8.73
N ARG A 628 -4.19 30.53 -7.80
CA ARG A 628 -3.25 30.48 -6.66
C ARG A 628 -1.80 30.37 -7.12
N CYS A 629 -1.54 29.62 -8.20
CA CYS A 629 -0.21 29.52 -8.81
C CYS A 629 0.29 30.86 -9.36
N LEU A 630 -0.59 31.61 -10.04
CA LEU A 630 -0.30 32.95 -10.57
C LEU A 630 0.02 33.91 -9.42
N ASN A 631 -0.84 33.97 -8.41
CA ASN A 631 -0.66 34.84 -7.25
C ASN A 631 0.62 34.49 -6.48
N SER A 632 0.97 33.22 -6.38
CA SER A 632 2.20 32.80 -5.70
C SER A 632 3.50 33.14 -6.45
N CYS A 633 3.43 33.56 -7.72
CA CYS A 633 4.59 33.86 -8.52
C CYS A 633 5.07 35.31 -8.30
N GLU A 634 6.23 35.49 -7.68
CA GLU A 634 6.84 36.82 -7.50
C GLU A 634 7.52 37.37 -8.76
N TYR A 635 7.71 36.53 -9.78
CA TYR A 635 8.41 36.89 -11.02
C TYR A 635 7.43 37.19 -12.17
N GLU A 636 6.12 37.10 -11.94
CA GLU A 636 5.10 37.25 -13.00
C GLU A 636 5.38 36.33 -14.21
N ALA A 637 5.90 35.14 -13.92
CA ALA A 637 6.41 34.23 -14.92
C ALA A 637 5.36 33.23 -15.45
N LEU A 638 4.16 33.27 -14.89
CA LEU A 638 3.06 32.38 -15.20
C LEU A 638 1.97 33.17 -15.93
N GLU A 639 1.60 32.68 -17.10
CA GLU A 639 0.46 33.19 -17.87
C GLU A 639 -0.64 32.14 -17.84
N LEU A 640 -1.72 32.44 -17.13
CA LEU A 640 -2.89 31.57 -16.97
C LEU A 640 -4.13 32.28 -17.52
N SER A 641 -4.76 31.69 -18.53
CA SER A 641 -5.95 32.26 -19.17
C SER A 641 -7.02 31.19 -19.43
N ALA A 642 -8.24 31.65 -19.68
CA ALA A 642 -9.39 30.85 -20.08
C ALA A 642 -10.09 31.58 -21.24
N SER A 643 -10.67 30.85 -22.19
CA SER A 643 -11.40 31.44 -23.32
C SER A 643 -12.75 32.03 -22.91
N GLY A 644 -13.30 31.56 -21.79
CA GLY A 644 -14.60 31.96 -21.28
C GLY A 644 -14.94 31.24 -19.98
N PHE A 645 -16.14 31.52 -19.48
CA PHE A 645 -16.73 30.83 -18.33
C PHE A 645 -18.12 30.34 -18.71
N ASP A 646 -18.46 29.14 -18.28
CA ASP A 646 -19.80 28.61 -18.47
C ASP A 646 -20.82 29.20 -17.48
N GLU A 647 -22.08 28.80 -17.61
CA GLU A 647 -23.20 29.27 -16.76
C GLU A 647 -23.01 29.00 -15.27
N LYS A 648 -22.15 28.03 -14.89
CA LYS A 648 -21.81 27.69 -13.50
C LYS A 648 -20.54 28.41 -13.02
N GLY A 649 -19.95 29.28 -13.86
CA GLY A 649 -18.72 30.02 -13.57
C GLY A 649 -17.47 29.15 -13.58
N ARG A 650 -17.44 28.07 -14.38
CA ARG A 650 -16.25 27.23 -14.59
C ARG A 650 -15.49 27.71 -15.81
N ALA A 651 -14.17 27.75 -15.71
CA ALA A 651 -13.30 28.22 -16.79
C ALA A 651 -13.22 27.20 -17.94
N GLU A 652 -13.29 27.70 -19.18
CA GLU A 652 -13.19 26.90 -20.40
C GLU A 652 -11.88 27.15 -21.15
N SER A 653 -11.39 26.13 -21.86
CA SER A 653 -10.16 26.18 -22.66
C SER A 653 -8.97 26.81 -21.91
N ILE A 654 -8.69 26.29 -20.72
CA ILE A 654 -7.61 26.79 -19.86
C ILE A 654 -6.27 26.63 -20.59
N THR A 655 -5.46 27.68 -20.59
CA THR A 655 -4.06 27.62 -21.04
C THR A 655 -3.13 28.11 -19.93
N LEU A 656 -1.97 27.46 -19.81
CA LEU A 656 -0.92 27.84 -18.87
C LEU A 656 0.41 27.83 -19.60
N ARG A 657 1.17 28.93 -19.51
CA ARG A 657 2.52 29.04 -20.05
C ARG A 657 3.48 29.59 -19.00
N PHE A 658 4.72 29.14 -19.08
CA PHE A 658 5.85 29.75 -18.37
C PHE A 658 6.60 30.63 -19.36
N ASN A 659 6.73 31.91 -19.07
CA ASN A 659 7.50 32.84 -19.91
C ASN A 659 8.97 32.90 -19.46
N GLU A 660 9.76 33.76 -20.12
CA GLU A 660 11.20 33.92 -19.92
C GLU A 660 11.59 34.42 -18.51
N LYS A 661 10.66 35.00 -17.74
CA LYS A 661 10.90 35.41 -16.36
C LYS A 661 10.94 34.22 -15.39
N CYS A 662 10.60 33.01 -15.83
CA CYS A 662 10.55 31.84 -14.97
C CYS A 662 11.95 31.40 -14.52
N VAL A 663 12.26 31.64 -13.24
CA VAL A 663 13.50 31.17 -12.61
C VAL A 663 13.43 29.72 -12.11
N SER A 664 12.38 28.98 -12.45
CA SER A 664 12.15 27.59 -12.03
C SER A 664 12.15 27.39 -10.50
N CYS A 665 11.72 28.39 -9.71
CA CYS A 665 11.73 28.26 -8.24
C CYS A 665 10.74 27.22 -7.72
N GLY A 666 9.66 26.92 -8.46
CA GLY A 666 8.68 25.88 -8.10
C GLY A 666 7.65 26.28 -7.04
N LYS A 667 7.59 27.55 -6.61
CA LYS A 667 6.59 28.05 -5.62
C LYS A 667 5.14 27.81 -6.06
N CYS A 668 4.88 27.85 -7.37
CA CYS A 668 3.57 27.57 -7.95
C CYS A 668 3.12 26.11 -7.79
N VAL A 669 4.07 25.16 -7.70
CA VAL A 669 3.80 23.74 -7.50
C VAL A 669 3.38 23.50 -6.05
N ASP A 670 4.14 24.03 -5.10
CA ASP A 670 3.87 23.86 -3.66
C ASP A 670 2.56 24.55 -3.24
N ASN A 671 2.12 25.58 -3.97
CA ASN A 671 0.84 26.28 -3.74
C ASN A 671 -0.32 25.76 -4.61
N CYS A 672 -0.16 24.70 -5.41
CA CYS A 672 -1.24 24.22 -6.26
C CYS A 672 -2.32 23.46 -5.46
N SER A 673 -3.55 23.97 -5.45
CA SER A 673 -4.67 23.44 -4.65
C SER A 673 -5.28 22.11 -5.15
N THR A 674 -4.89 21.63 -6.34
CA THR A 674 -5.48 20.43 -6.96
C THR A 674 -4.46 19.42 -7.50
N GLY A 675 -3.17 19.75 -7.49
CA GLY A 675 -2.15 18.95 -8.15
C GLY A 675 -2.18 19.03 -9.68
N ALA A 676 -2.69 20.13 -10.26
CA ALA A 676 -2.50 20.46 -11.67
C ALA A 676 -1.03 20.77 -12.01
N LEU A 677 -0.28 21.29 -11.04
CA LEU A 677 1.17 21.50 -11.12
C LEU A 677 1.84 20.50 -10.17
N ASN A 678 2.80 19.71 -10.65
CA ASN A 678 3.56 18.76 -9.83
C ASN A 678 5.05 18.79 -10.14
N LYS A 679 5.85 18.36 -9.15
CA LYS A 679 7.29 18.13 -9.31
C LYS A 679 7.48 16.89 -10.18
N LYS A 680 8.28 16.99 -11.24
CA LYS A 680 8.53 15.86 -12.17
C LYS A 680 9.13 14.63 -11.51
N GLU A 681 10.02 14.83 -10.53
CA GLU A 681 10.74 13.75 -9.85
C GLU A 681 9.88 12.99 -8.82
N GLN A 682 8.74 13.58 -8.44
CA GLN A 682 7.80 13.00 -7.50
C GLN A 682 6.90 11.97 -8.21
N ILE A 683 7.37 10.72 -8.25
CA ILE A 683 6.65 9.61 -8.90
C ILE A 683 5.97 8.65 -7.90
N VAL A 684 6.33 8.74 -6.62
CA VAL A 684 5.72 7.93 -5.56
C VAL A 684 4.54 8.74 -5.00
N PRO A 685 3.28 8.28 -5.17
CA PRO A 685 2.15 8.97 -4.58
C PRO A 685 2.16 8.73 -3.07
N MET A 686 2.10 9.83 -2.32
CA MET A 686 2.03 9.79 -0.85
C MET A 686 0.58 9.55 -0.44
N VAL A 687 0.22 8.30 -0.14
CA VAL A 687 -1.16 7.90 0.17
C VAL A 687 -1.25 7.27 1.55
N ASN A 688 -1.72 8.04 2.53
CA ASN A 688 -2.03 7.55 3.89
C ASN A 688 -0.81 6.88 4.57
N GLU A 689 0.38 7.40 4.28
CA GLU A 689 1.65 6.91 4.79
C GLU A 689 2.14 7.84 5.89
N VAL A 690 2.73 7.29 6.95
CA VAL A 690 3.43 8.12 7.94
C VAL A 690 4.71 8.61 7.27
N ILE A 691 4.75 9.90 7.01
CA ILE A 691 5.91 10.59 6.44
C ILE A 691 6.61 11.31 7.58
N GLU A 692 7.89 11.01 7.74
CA GLU A 692 8.72 11.77 8.65
C GLU A 692 9.02 13.13 8.01
N ARG A 693 8.76 14.20 8.77
CA ARG A 693 9.14 15.56 8.38
C ARG A 693 10.41 15.93 9.09
N VAL A 694 11.50 15.95 8.34
CA VAL A 694 12.83 16.29 8.87
C VAL A 694 13.13 17.73 8.51
N ARG A 695 13.25 18.58 9.53
CA ARG A 695 13.77 19.94 9.33
C ARG A 695 15.28 19.86 9.11
N THR A 696 15.77 20.54 8.08
CA THR A 696 17.20 20.66 7.82
C THR A 696 17.54 21.98 7.16
N THR A 697 18.82 22.24 6.95
CA THR A 697 19.33 23.44 6.29
C THR A 697 19.80 23.10 4.87
N CYS A 698 19.41 23.93 3.90
CA CYS A 698 19.81 23.79 2.51
C CYS A 698 21.34 23.93 2.38
N PRO A 699 22.04 22.91 1.87
CA PRO A 699 23.50 22.94 1.81
C PRO A 699 24.02 23.60 0.53
N TYR A 700 23.21 24.32 -0.25
CA TYR A 700 23.64 24.80 -1.57
C TYR A 700 24.43 26.12 -1.55
N CYS A 701 24.16 27.01 -0.59
CA CYS A 701 24.81 28.31 -0.46
C CYS A 701 24.73 28.82 1.00
N GLY A 702 25.46 29.90 1.29
CA GLY A 702 25.54 30.50 2.63
C GLY A 702 24.24 31.13 3.17
N THR A 703 23.16 31.19 2.37
CA THR A 703 21.85 31.65 2.87
C THR A 703 21.25 30.71 3.91
N GLY A 704 21.54 29.41 3.82
CA GLY A 704 21.07 28.42 4.80
C GLY A 704 19.55 28.34 4.92
N CYS A 705 18.83 28.35 3.79
CA CYS A 705 17.37 28.22 3.77
C CYS A 705 16.93 26.98 4.57
N GLN A 706 15.89 27.12 5.39
CA GLN A 706 15.28 26.00 6.09
C GLN A 706 14.45 25.17 5.11
N LEU A 707 14.76 23.87 5.09
CA LEU A 707 14.07 22.85 4.32
C LEU A 707 13.24 21.99 5.27
N GLU A 708 12.11 21.54 4.77
CA GLU A 708 11.35 20.44 5.34
C GLU A 708 11.42 19.27 4.35
N LEU A 709 12.16 18.23 4.73
CA LEU A 709 12.24 16.99 3.97
C LEU A 709 11.07 16.10 4.37
N LYS A 710 10.31 15.65 3.38
CA LYS A 710 9.36 14.55 3.54
C LYS A 710 10.12 13.25 3.25
N VAL A 711 10.42 12.51 4.30
CA VAL A 711 11.21 11.28 4.24
C VAL A 711 10.33 10.11 4.61
N LYS A 712 10.53 8.99 3.92
CA LYS A 712 9.97 7.71 4.28
C LYS A 712 11.09 6.68 4.29
N GLY A 713 11.40 6.15 5.47
CA GLY A 713 12.59 5.33 5.67
C GLY A 713 13.85 6.11 5.28
N ASN A 714 14.59 5.59 4.31
CA ASN A 714 15.76 6.22 3.70
C ASN A 714 15.45 6.89 2.35
N THR A 715 14.18 6.91 1.91
CA THR A 715 13.78 7.62 0.68
C THR A 715 13.34 9.05 0.97
N LEU A 716 14.00 10.00 0.31
CA LEU A 716 13.50 11.36 0.19
C LEU A 716 12.33 11.39 -0.81
N MET A 717 11.13 11.67 -0.32
CA MET A 717 9.90 11.68 -1.10
C MET A 717 9.66 13.04 -1.75
N GLU A 718 9.93 14.10 -0.99
CA GLU A 718 9.72 15.48 -1.42
C GLU A 718 10.51 16.46 -0.54
N VAL A 719 10.93 17.59 -1.12
CA VAL A 719 11.47 18.74 -0.38
C VAL A 719 10.48 19.91 -0.45
N THR A 720 10.13 20.46 0.70
CA THR A 720 9.33 21.68 0.88
C THR A 720 10.03 22.64 1.85
N ALA A 721 9.37 23.74 2.21
CA ALA A 721 9.81 24.64 3.27
C ALA A 721 8.62 25.18 4.06
N ASN A 722 8.83 25.48 5.33
CA ASN A 722 7.80 26.00 6.22
C ASN A 722 7.68 27.54 6.04
N PRO A 723 6.48 28.09 5.76
CA PRO A 723 6.27 29.52 5.56
C PRO A 723 6.54 30.38 6.80
N ASP A 724 6.50 29.80 8.00
CA ASP A 724 6.67 30.51 9.27
C ASP A 724 8.11 30.48 9.80
N GLN A 725 9.06 29.93 9.03
CA GLN A 725 10.44 29.75 9.45
C GLN A 725 11.43 30.67 8.70
N LEU A 726 12.25 31.38 9.47
CA LEU A 726 13.43 32.12 8.99
C LEU A 726 14.49 31.17 8.41
N PRO A 727 15.34 31.61 7.45
CA PRO A 727 15.37 32.95 6.87
C PRO A 727 14.47 33.10 5.62
N ASN A 728 13.91 32.00 5.11
CA ASN A 728 13.32 31.95 3.77
C ASN A 728 11.79 31.93 3.74
N TYR A 729 11.10 31.76 4.88
CA TYR A 729 9.64 31.84 4.97
C TYR A 729 8.91 31.03 3.88
N GLY A 730 9.34 29.77 3.68
CA GLY A 730 8.75 28.87 2.69
C GLY A 730 9.29 29.02 1.26
N ASP A 731 10.05 30.07 0.97
CA ASP A 731 10.65 30.29 -0.34
C ASP A 731 11.92 29.45 -0.54
N LEU A 732 12.03 28.84 -1.72
CA LEU A 732 13.19 28.05 -2.12
C LEU A 732 13.51 28.34 -3.58
N CYS A 733 14.81 28.41 -3.88
CA CYS A 733 15.30 28.42 -5.25
C CYS A 733 15.20 27.03 -5.88
N VAL A 734 15.48 26.95 -7.19
CA VAL A 734 15.45 25.69 -7.95
C VAL A 734 16.34 24.60 -7.32
N LYS A 735 17.52 24.97 -6.81
CA LYS A 735 18.48 24.03 -6.18
C LYS A 735 17.90 23.46 -4.88
N GLY A 736 17.37 24.31 -4.00
CA GLY A 736 16.79 23.87 -2.74
C GLY A 736 15.52 23.02 -2.91
N ARG A 737 14.71 23.28 -3.95
CA ARG A 737 13.44 22.57 -4.15
C ARG A 737 13.57 21.27 -4.95
N PHE A 738 14.46 21.23 -5.95
CA PHE A 738 14.57 20.11 -6.90
C PHE A 738 15.95 19.44 -6.90
N GLY A 739 17.00 20.10 -6.43
CA GLY A 739 18.35 19.54 -6.44
C GLY A 739 18.60 18.57 -5.29
N HIS A 740 17.99 17.39 -5.30
CA HIS A 740 18.24 16.40 -4.22
C HIS A 740 18.51 14.98 -4.71
N ALA A 741 18.47 14.76 -6.03
CA ALA A 741 18.81 13.48 -6.65
C ALA A 741 20.24 12.98 -6.31
N PHE A 742 21.16 13.88 -5.94
CA PHE A 742 22.53 13.51 -5.56
C PHE A 742 22.61 12.61 -4.33
N ILE A 743 21.58 12.61 -3.46
CA ILE A 743 21.56 11.83 -2.21
C ILE A 743 21.55 10.32 -2.51
N SER A 744 20.86 9.93 -3.58
CA SER A 744 20.69 8.55 -4.00
C SER A 744 21.41 8.23 -5.32
N HIS A 745 22.31 9.10 -5.77
CA HIS A 745 23.02 8.88 -7.03
C HIS A 745 23.99 7.70 -6.89
N PRO A 746 24.07 6.78 -7.88
CA PRO A 746 24.95 5.61 -7.80
C PRO A 746 26.43 5.98 -7.64
N ASP A 747 26.86 7.11 -8.21
CA ASP A 747 28.23 7.61 -8.07
C ASP A 747 28.52 8.29 -6.72
N ARG A 748 27.54 8.38 -5.81
CA ARG A 748 27.76 8.95 -4.48
C ARG A 748 28.70 8.05 -3.69
N LEU A 749 29.90 8.57 -3.40
CA LEU A 749 30.87 7.87 -2.56
C LEU A 749 30.35 7.77 -1.12
N THR A 750 30.12 6.54 -0.66
CA THR A 750 29.71 6.21 0.70
C THR A 750 30.84 5.64 1.55
N THR A 751 31.97 5.28 0.92
CA THR A 751 33.17 4.76 1.57
C THR A 751 34.42 5.44 0.99
N PRO A 752 35.51 5.62 1.77
CA PRO A 752 36.77 6.13 1.26
C PRO A 752 37.37 5.21 0.19
N LEU A 753 37.92 5.80 -0.87
CA LEU A 753 38.62 5.08 -1.93
C LEU A 753 40.05 5.60 -2.06
N VAL A 754 41.02 4.69 -2.22
CA VAL A 754 42.44 5.03 -2.38
C VAL A 754 42.99 4.43 -3.67
N ARG A 755 43.92 5.16 -4.29
CA ARG A 755 44.71 4.65 -5.42
C ARG A 755 46.12 4.33 -4.93
N ARG A 756 46.50 3.06 -4.89
CA ARG A 756 47.82 2.61 -4.38
C ARG A 756 48.97 2.99 -5.30
N GLN A 757 48.71 3.07 -6.60
CA GLN A 757 49.70 3.39 -7.62
C GLN A 757 49.13 4.39 -8.62
N LYS A 758 49.98 5.29 -9.13
CA LYS A 758 49.56 6.27 -10.13
C LYS A 758 49.01 5.55 -11.36
N GLY A 759 47.74 5.79 -11.70
CA GLY A 759 47.04 5.14 -12.81
C GLY A 759 46.35 3.80 -12.48
N GLY A 760 46.55 3.22 -11.28
CA GLY A 760 45.85 2.01 -10.84
C GLY A 760 44.38 2.25 -10.47
N PRO A 761 43.55 1.24 -10.18
CA PRO A 761 42.15 1.43 -9.80
C PRO A 761 41.99 2.11 -8.43
N LEU A 762 40.79 2.64 -8.18
CA LEU A 762 40.38 3.09 -6.84
C LEU A 762 39.86 1.88 -6.05
N GLU A 763 40.40 1.69 -4.85
CA GLU A 763 40.09 0.57 -3.97
C GLU A 763 39.44 1.06 -2.66
N PRO A 764 38.38 0.41 -2.16
CA PRO A 764 37.80 0.76 -0.86
C PRO A 764 38.79 0.55 0.28
N VAL A 765 38.87 1.51 1.20
CA VAL A 765 39.69 1.43 2.42
C VAL A 765 38.91 1.90 3.65
N SER A 766 39.43 1.60 4.84
CA SER A 766 38.86 2.13 6.09
C SER A 766 39.10 3.64 6.20
N TRP A 767 38.28 4.33 7.01
CA TRP A 767 38.49 5.75 7.31
C TRP A 767 39.84 6.00 8.00
N ASN A 768 40.27 5.13 8.91
CA ASN A 768 41.57 5.26 9.58
C ASN A 768 42.72 5.22 8.57
N GLU A 769 42.69 4.22 7.70
CA GLU A 769 43.70 4.08 6.65
C GLU A 769 43.69 5.26 5.67
N ALA A 770 42.51 5.72 5.24
CA ALA A 770 42.41 6.89 4.36
C ALA A 770 43.02 8.14 5.02
N ILE A 771 42.74 8.37 6.31
CA ILE A 771 43.26 9.50 7.07
C ILE A 771 44.78 9.40 7.26
N GLU A 772 45.29 8.21 7.59
CA GLU A 772 46.73 7.95 7.72
C GLU A 772 47.47 8.25 6.41
N ILE A 773 46.96 7.73 5.29
CA ILE A 773 47.52 7.98 3.95
C ILE A 773 47.51 9.47 3.62
N VAL A 774 46.42 10.19 3.90
CA VAL A 774 46.35 11.64 3.68
C VAL A 774 47.36 12.37 4.58
N SER A 775 47.45 11.99 5.86
CA SER A 775 48.35 12.61 6.82
C SER A 775 49.82 12.43 6.46
N ASP A 776 50.22 11.22 6.07
CA ASP A 776 51.61 10.91 5.70
C ASP A 776 52.01 11.62 4.40
N ASN A 777 51.12 11.65 3.41
CA ASN A 777 51.36 12.43 2.19
C ASN A 777 51.47 13.93 2.50
N PHE A 778 50.64 14.46 3.39
CA PHE A 778 50.71 15.86 3.79
C PHE A 778 52.06 16.19 4.45
N ARG A 779 52.51 15.33 5.38
CA ARG A 779 53.82 15.47 6.05
C ARG A 779 54.98 15.38 5.06
N SER A 780 54.96 14.43 4.12
CA SER A 780 56.03 14.26 3.12
C SER A 780 56.14 15.50 2.23
N ILE A 781 55.03 15.99 1.70
CA ILE A 781 55.02 17.18 0.83
C ILE A 781 55.44 18.43 1.63
N LEU A 782 54.99 18.58 2.87
CA LEU A 782 55.42 19.67 3.76
C LEU A 782 56.94 19.65 3.97
N ALA A 783 57.52 18.48 4.22
CA ALA A 783 58.95 18.32 4.43
C ALA A 783 59.77 18.57 3.15
N GLU A 784 59.28 18.13 1.99
CA GLU A 784 60.01 18.20 0.72
C GLU A 784 59.84 19.53 -0.02
N LYS A 785 58.65 20.12 0.02
CA LYS A 785 58.24 21.28 -0.81
C LYS A 785 57.81 22.50 0.00
N GLY A 786 57.67 22.37 1.31
CA GLY A 786 57.25 23.45 2.20
C GLY A 786 55.74 23.76 2.17
N PRO A 787 55.29 24.71 3.02
CA PRO A 787 53.87 25.04 3.19
C PRO A 787 53.15 25.50 1.92
N ASP A 788 53.82 26.28 1.07
CA ASP A 788 53.20 26.90 -0.11
C ASP A 788 52.94 25.93 -1.27
N ALA A 789 53.37 24.67 -1.14
CA ALA A 789 52.96 23.59 -2.04
C ALA A 789 51.48 23.20 -1.88
N PHE A 790 50.84 23.64 -0.79
CA PHE A 790 49.43 23.41 -0.53
C PHE A 790 48.57 24.62 -0.89
N ALA A 791 47.37 24.34 -1.38
CA ALA A 791 46.28 25.29 -1.44
C ALA A 791 45.02 24.65 -0.82
N GLY A 792 44.31 25.41 -0.01
CA GLY A 792 43.06 24.98 0.62
C GLY A 792 41.88 25.68 -0.02
N LEU A 793 40.93 24.92 -0.57
CA LEU A 793 39.65 25.46 -1.04
C LEU A 793 38.53 24.97 -0.12
N SER A 794 37.93 25.89 0.64
CA SER A 794 36.74 25.59 1.44
C SER A 794 35.46 25.78 0.64
N SER A 795 34.38 25.11 1.06
CA SER A 795 33.07 25.19 0.43
C SER A 795 32.25 26.35 1.01
N ALA A 796 31.51 27.08 0.18
CA ALA A 796 30.45 27.98 0.65
C ALA A 796 29.28 27.24 1.32
N ARG A 797 29.31 25.90 1.33
CA ARG A 797 28.38 25.02 2.03
C ARG A 797 28.77 24.74 3.48
N CYS A 798 30.03 25.03 3.84
CA CYS A 798 30.51 24.83 5.20
C CYS A 798 29.94 25.88 6.14
N THR A 799 29.72 25.51 7.41
CA THR A 799 29.32 26.49 8.43
C THR A 799 30.45 27.49 8.69
N THR A 800 30.14 28.57 9.40
CA THR A 800 31.14 29.57 9.81
C THR A 800 32.24 28.93 10.66
N GLU A 801 31.88 28.01 11.55
CA GLU A 801 32.77 27.26 12.42
C GLU A 801 33.68 26.32 11.61
N GLU A 802 33.13 25.60 10.64
CA GLU A 802 33.90 24.73 9.75
C GLU A 802 34.91 25.54 8.92
N ASN A 803 34.48 26.67 8.35
CA ASN A 803 35.37 27.57 7.62
C ASN A 803 36.47 28.15 8.52
N TYR A 804 36.14 28.50 9.77
CA TYR A 804 37.13 28.95 10.75
C TYR A 804 38.16 27.86 11.07
N VAL A 805 37.71 26.63 11.35
CA VAL A 805 38.59 25.48 11.62
C VAL A 805 39.45 25.16 10.41
N PHE A 806 38.90 25.22 9.19
CA PHE A 806 39.64 25.01 7.95
C PHE A 806 40.76 26.05 7.77
N GLN A 807 40.45 27.33 7.96
CA GLN A 807 41.46 28.39 7.91
C GLN A 807 42.53 28.22 8.99
N LYS A 808 42.13 27.83 10.21
CA LYS A 808 43.06 27.57 11.30
C LYS A 808 43.98 26.40 10.97
N PHE A 809 43.46 25.33 10.39
CA PHE A 809 44.25 24.19 9.94
C PHE A 809 45.29 24.59 8.89
N PHE A 810 44.90 25.28 7.83
CA PHE A 810 45.87 25.68 6.79
C PHE A 810 46.86 26.75 7.27
N ARG A 811 46.41 27.80 7.97
CA ARG A 811 47.31 28.87 8.41
C ARG A 811 48.23 28.46 9.56
N GLN A 812 47.72 27.73 10.55
CA GLN A 812 48.49 27.42 11.77
C GLN A 812 49.17 26.05 11.73
N ARG A 813 48.61 25.06 11.04
CA ARG A 813 49.20 23.70 10.99
C ARG A 813 49.98 23.44 9.71
N ILE A 814 49.44 23.81 8.56
CA ILE A 814 50.17 23.69 7.28
C ILE A 814 51.16 24.84 7.13
N GLY A 815 50.80 26.05 7.57
CA GLY A 815 51.68 27.22 7.55
C GLY A 815 51.58 28.06 6.27
N THR A 816 50.49 27.95 5.51
CA THR A 816 50.29 28.69 4.26
C THR A 816 49.05 29.59 4.31
N ASN A 817 49.10 30.70 3.58
CA ASN A 817 47.97 31.59 3.34
C ASN A 817 47.29 31.33 1.99
N ASN A 818 47.71 30.29 1.25
CA ASN A 818 47.08 29.84 0.01
C ASN A 818 45.72 29.18 0.30
N ILE A 819 44.79 30.00 0.77
CA ILE A 819 43.46 29.57 1.16
C ILE A 819 42.49 30.43 0.38
N ASP A 820 41.58 29.75 -0.29
CA ASP A 820 40.44 30.38 -0.91
C ASP A 820 39.16 29.64 -0.49
N HIS A 821 38.03 30.20 -0.85
CA HIS A 821 36.75 29.57 -0.74
C HIS A 821 36.07 29.64 -2.10
N CYS A 822 35.26 28.63 -2.42
CA CYS A 822 34.41 28.71 -3.59
C CYS A 822 33.33 29.80 -3.37
N ALA A 823 33.65 31.04 -3.75
CA ALA A 823 32.80 32.22 -3.58
C ALA A 823 31.90 32.51 -4.80
N ARG A 824 31.97 31.68 -5.84
CA ARG A 824 31.57 32.04 -7.22
C ARG A 824 30.80 30.89 -7.89
N TYR A 825 29.83 31.07 -8.78
CA TYR A 825 29.26 32.21 -9.51
C TYR A 825 27.81 31.86 -9.87
#